data_AF-A0A3A6UP76-F1
#
_entry.id   AF-A0A3A6UP76-F1
#
_cell.length_a   1.000
_cell.length_b   1.000
_cell.length_c   1.000
_cell.angle_alpha   90.00
_cell.angle_beta   90.00
_cell.angle_gamma   90.00
#
_symmetry.space_group_name_H-M   'P 1'
#
loop_
_entity.id
_entity.type
_entity.pdbx_description
1 polymer ?
#
loop_
_entity_poly.entity_id
_entity_poly.type
_entity_poly.pdbx_seq_one_letter_code
_entity_poly.pdbx_strand_id
1 'polypeptide(L)'
;MPHSTNQSNVIENINQYLKWHNLPVRFGTGGVCNGLSTVHAQYVLQGREREFFELLRYVAGDKGILDANDSVKEKVNDFVWKVVASHMTSGHDKELNQLNSFKTLSINNKPLKSVFDLPLVTSDKNWENILESLNLKEDEVMLVRSINHAISITRKGNQYHVYDPNYEEGVKSFSSEQEVIKELHERVFHYNKGNMGLTLSIITTGDKEPRQDLPKPVDIYDQYLNKENVNSLATITVEHPLGGPWDLTKKTIDLASECGDENLINKLIELHQFDFNNMPIEQASQAVQYNNVRAAELLVNDMIRILSKQDPVAQDEFSDIPAEELPAEFLKQFEEIPDAPEGDEIKEAEVQNPKVVMPPSEKKIKDLLYPLILKAASYGRKEVFDTLCEMWNKNAGDFDKEDLKNFILLAAKGGNSVLLQELIDKYYESNMTLYDKDIQGKVDGIIHELISKGSPDSAVCIEVLLNTLSKEGKSIDDRQRADYISRAFEANKPHMIERFIKGISDEKRLEFLIRAIKKDQPHMVELFIKDLPKGLLNTISLSLPAIEKMNGETLKILEKNGMKFTEMEKAIIAKKSHQPVGLLLSIGVALAKFTDFCKEVLFKNESVTYDKNKFQAFKSQLNSIKTQNSLANNEPVEAQQNDQVAVYRP
;
A
#
# COMPACT_ATOMS: atom_id res chain seq x y z
N MET A 1 25.85 8.04 -28.40
CA MET A 1 25.34 6.65 -28.36
C MET A 1 23.85 6.73 -28.21
N PRO A 2 23.01 5.93 -28.90
CA PRO A 2 21.59 5.90 -28.58
C PRO A 2 21.46 5.53 -27.09
N HIS A 3 20.77 6.37 -26.32
CA HIS A 3 20.56 6.09 -24.90
C HIS A 3 19.67 4.85 -24.78
N SER A 4 20.17 3.80 -24.11
CA SER A 4 19.42 2.56 -23.90
C SER A 4 18.14 2.87 -23.11
N THR A 5 17.00 2.46 -23.68
CA THR A 5 15.67 2.59 -23.04
C THR A 5 15.38 1.48 -22.04
N ASN A 6 16.38 0.67 -21.70
CA ASN A 6 16.28 -0.40 -20.71
C ASN A 6 15.69 0.15 -19.40
N GLN A 7 14.78 -0.63 -18.81
CA GLN A 7 14.05 -0.23 -17.60
C GLN A 7 14.94 0.23 -16.44
N SER A 8 16.18 -0.24 -16.33
CA SER A 8 17.11 0.18 -15.26
C SER A 8 17.41 1.69 -15.33
N ASN A 9 17.67 2.21 -16.52
CA ASN A 9 17.90 3.64 -16.75
C ASN A 9 16.62 4.46 -16.52
N VAL A 10 15.49 3.91 -16.96
CA VAL A 10 14.17 4.52 -16.76
C VAL A 10 13.83 4.60 -15.27
N ILE A 11 14.06 3.55 -14.50
CA ILE A 11 13.86 3.52 -13.04
C ILE A 11 14.72 4.58 -12.36
N GLU A 12 16.01 4.64 -12.68
CA GLU A 12 16.91 5.63 -12.08
C GLU A 12 16.43 7.06 -12.38
N ASN A 13 16.15 7.37 -13.63
CA ASN A 13 15.74 8.71 -14.04
C ASN A 13 14.34 9.08 -13.54
N ILE A 14 13.38 8.15 -13.53
CA ILE A 14 12.07 8.41 -12.91
C ILE A 14 12.27 8.65 -11.41
N ASN A 15 13.08 7.85 -10.71
CA ASN A 15 13.33 8.09 -9.29
C ASN A 15 13.99 9.45 -9.04
N GLN A 16 14.90 9.89 -9.89
CA GLN A 16 15.47 11.24 -9.83
C GLN A 16 14.42 12.32 -10.14
N TYR A 17 13.55 12.09 -11.12
CA TYR A 17 12.45 12.99 -11.48
C TYR A 17 11.44 13.11 -10.33
N LEU A 18 10.99 11.99 -9.75
CA LEU A 18 10.11 11.95 -8.59
C LEU A 18 10.77 12.59 -7.37
N LYS A 19 12.09 12.47 -7.22
CA LYS A 19 12.87 13.18 -6.21
C LYS A 19 12.93 14.67 -6.47
N TRP A 20 13.18 15.09 -7.71
CA TRP A 20 13.23 16.48 -8.12
C TRP A 20 11.87 17.18 -7.93
N HIS A 21 10.78 16.49 -8.25
CA HIS A 21 9.41 16.94 -7.99
C HIS A 21 8.93 16.70 -6.55
N ASN A 22 9.79 16.20 -5.67
CA ASN A 22 9.46 15.94 -4.27
C ASN A 22 8.19 15.10 -4.08
N LEU A 23 7.97 14.09 -4.92
CA LEU A 23 6.91 13.10 -4.73
C LEU A 23 7.38 12.00 -3.76
N PRO A 24 6.51 11.43 -2.91
CA PRO A 24 6.89 10.44 -1.87
C PRO A 24 7.03 9.01 -2.40
N VAL A 25 7.12 8.82 -3.72
CA VAL A 25 7.05 7.51 -4.39
C VAL A 25 8.38 7.17 -5.05
N ARG A 26 8.87 5.94 -4.90
CA ARG A 26 10.10 5.46 -5.54
C ARG A 26 9.94 4.03 -6.04
N PHE A 27 10.43 3.76 -7.24
CA PHE A 27 10.55 2.39 -7.75
C PHE A 27 11.73 1.68 -7.10
N GLY A 28 11.53 0.40 -6.78
CA GLY A 28 12.63 -0.50 -6.43
C GLY A 28 13.48 -0.84 -7.66
N THR A 29 14.58 -1.56 -7.44
CA THR A 29 15.51 -1.98 -8.50
C THR A 29 14.95 -3.07 -9.41
N GLY A 30 13.83 -3.70 -9.04
CA GLY A 30 13.37 -4.98 -9.60
C GLY A 30 12.19 -4.96 -10.57
N GLY A 31 11.66 -3.80 -10.98
CA GLY A 31 10.65 -3.84 -12.04
C GLY A 31 9.73 -2.63 -12.10
N VAL A 32 9.78 -1.93 -13.23
CA VAL A 32 8.71 -1.02 -13.69
C VAL A 32 7.97 -1.62 -14.90
N CYS A 33 8.32 -2.86 -15.27
CA CYS A 33 7.88 -3.52 -16.49
C CYS A 33 6.35 -3.58 -16.63
N ASN A 34 5.63 -3.99 -15.58
CA ASN A 34 4.16 -3.99 -15.61
C ASN A 34 3.58 -2.59 -15.87
N GLY A 35 4.17 -1.55 -15.25
CA GLY A 35 3.75 -0.16 -15.47
C GLY A 35 4.00 0.29 -16.90
N LEU A 36 5.20 0.08 -17.43
CA LEU A 36 5.57 0.45 -18.79
C LEU A 36 4.74 -0.31 -19.84
N SER A 37 4.57 -1.62 -19.69
CA SER A 37 3.79 -2.46 -20.61
C SER A 37 2.30 -2.09 -20.60
N THR A 38 1.76 -1.74 -19.43
CA THR A 38 0.37 -1.24 -19.32
C THR A 38 0.20 0.12 -20.00
N VAL A 39 1.15 1.05 -19.82
CA VAL A 39 1.11 2.36 -20.49
C VAL A 39 1.33 2.21 -22.00
N HIS A 40 2.23 1.33 -22.44
CA HIS A 40 2.40 1.01 -23.86
C HIS A 40 1.07 0.57 -24.48
N ALA A 41 0.33 -0.33 -23.83
CA ALA A 41 -0.98 -0.77 -24.29
C ALA A 41 -1.97 0.40 -24.48
N GLN A 42 -2.03 1.34 -23.52
CA GLN A 42 -2.87 2.53 -23.65
C GLN A 42 -2.48 3.37 -24.89
N TYR A 43 -1.19 3.63 -25.10
CA TYR A 43 -0.73 4.46 -26.21
C TYR A 43 -0.96 3.78 -27.56
N VAL A 44 -0.77 2.46 -27.65
CA VAL A 44 -1.09 1.68 -28.87
C VAL A 44 -2.58 1.78 -29.20
N LEU A 45 -3.47 1.55 -28.21
CA LEU A 45 -4.92 1.64 -28.40
C LEU A 45 -5.39 3.05 -28.80
N GLN A 46 -4.57 4.09 -28.57
CA GLN A 46 -4.82 5.46 -29.02
C GLN A 46 -4.19 5.79 -30.39
N GLY A 47 -3.45 4.87 -31.01
CA GLY A 47 -2.65 5.16 -32.22
C GLY A 47 -1.45 6.07 -31.95
N ARG A 48 -0.99 6.17 -30.70
CA ARG A 48 0.05 7.09 -30.21
C ARG A 48 1.34 6.38 -29.80
N GLU A 49 1.58 5.16 -30.28
CA GLU A 49 2.77 4.37 -29.91
C GLU A 49 4.10 5.10 -30.18
N ARG A 50 4.18 5.86 -31.27
CA ARG A 50 5.37 6.68 -31.54
C ARG A 50 5.66 7.67 -30.39
N GLU A 51 4.63 8.34 -29.89
CA GLU A 51 4.74 9.29 -28.78
C GLU A 51 5.17 8.58 -27.50
N PHE A 52 4.71 7.34 -27.26
CA PHE A 52 5.18 6.52 -26.15
C PHE A 52 6.70 6.34 -26.19
N PHE A 53 7.28 5.97 -27.34
CA PHE A 53 8.73 5.78 -27.45
C PHE A 53 9.52 7.09 -27.35
N GLU A 54 8.97 8.20 -27.85
CA GLU A 54 9.58 9.53 -27.70
C GLU A 54 9.65 9.94 -26.22
N LEU A 55 8.57 9.75 -25.46
CA LEU A 55 8.51 10.03 -24.02
C LEU A 55 9.40 9.06 -23.21
N LEU A 56 9.40 7.77 -23.55
CA LEU A 56 10.25 6.77 -22.90
C LEU A 56 11.73 7.11 -23.06
N ARG A 57 12.17 7.48 -24.28
CA ARG A 57 13.55 7.90 -24.54
C ARG A 57 13.92 9.18 -23.80
N TYR A 58 13.01 10.15 -23.74
CA TYR A 58 13.21 11.38 -22.98
C TYR A 58 13.45 11.07 -21.49
N VAL A 59 12.61 10.22 -20.90
CA VAL A 59 12.74 9.77 -19.51
C VAL A 59 13.99 8.92 -19.30
N ALA A 60 14.41 8.13 -20.29
CA ALA A 60 15.68 7.40 -20.28
C ALA A 60 16.94 8.30 -20.38
N GLY A 61 16.76 9.62 -20.58
CA GLY A 61 17.84 10.61 -20.54
C GLY A 61 18.18 11.25 -21.89
N ASP A 62 17.53 10.83 -22.98
CA ASP A 62 17.71 11.42 -24.31
C ASP A 62 16.91 12.72 -24.46
N LYS A 63 17.36 13.75 -23.74
CA LYS A 63 16.68 15.05 -23.65
C LYS A 63 16.71 15.87 -24.94
N GLY A 64 17.46 15.43 -25.97
CA GLY A 64 17.57 16.10 -27.27
C GLY A 64 16.46 15.76 -28.26
N ILE A 65 15.55 14.84 -27.90
CA ILE A 65 14.45 14.38 -28.78
C ILE A 65 13.24 15.32 -28.76
N LEU A 66 13.00 15.99 -27.63
CA LEU A 66 11.83 16.85 -27.43
C LEU A 66 12.29 18.25 -27.04
N ASP A 67 11.67 19.27 -27.63
CA ASP A 67 11.90 20.67 -27.24
C ASP A 67 11.45 20.89 -25.80
N ALA A 68 12.32 21.45 -24.96
CA ALA A 68 12.06 21.65 -23.52
C ALA A 68 11.09 22.80 -23.22
N ASN A 69 9.92 22.82 -23.87
CA ASN A 69 8.82 23.73 -23.61
C ASN A 69 7.85 23.17 -22.55
N ASP A 70 6.94 24.01 -22.06
CA ASP A 70 6.04 23.62 -20.96
C ASP A 70 5.03 22.52 -21.36
N SER A 71 4.64 22.44 -22.63
CA SER A 71 3.76 21.37 -23.12
C SER A 71 4.44 20.00 -23.08
N VAL A 72 5.73 19.92 -23.42
CA VAL A 72 6.50 18.67 -23.30
C VAL A 72 6.65 18.26 -21.84
N LYS A 73 6.87 19.21 -20.93
CA LYS A 73 6.91 18.91 -19.49
C LYS A 73 5.60 18.30 -19.01
N GLU A 74 4.45 18.88 -19.36
CA GLU A 74 3.14 18.32 -18.98
C GLU A 74 2.95 16.87 -19.46
N LYS A 75 3.34 16.57 -20.71
CA LYS A 75 3.28 15.22 -21.26
C LYS A 75 4.20 14.23 -20.54
N VAL A 76 5.42 14.66 -20.17
CA VAL A 76 6.36 13.84 -19.39
C VAL A 76 5.80 13.59 -18.00
N ASN A 77 5.21 14.60 -17.35
CA ASN A 77 4.59 14.46 -16.04
C ASN A 77 3.43 13.45 -16.07
N ASP A 78 2.54 13.57 -17.06
CA ASP A 78 1.42 12.64 -17.28
C ASP A 78 1.92 11.22 -17.54
N PHE A 79 2.94 11.06 -18.39
CA PHE A 79 3.56 9.76 -18.67
C PHE A 79 4.14 9.11 -17.41
N VAL A 80 4.96 9.85 -16.64
CA VAL A 80 5.55 9.34 -15.40
C VAL A 80 4.46 8.95 -14.40
N TRP A 81 3.42 9.77 -14.27
CA TRP A 81 2.30 9.48 -13.37
C TRP A 81 1.56 8.20 -13.76
N LYS A 82 1.28 8.00 -15.05
CA LYS A 82 0.64 6.77 -15.55
C LYS A 82 1.46 5.52 -15.29
N VAL A 83 2.79 5.61 -15.46
CA VAL A 83 3.71 4.50 -15.16
C VAL A 83 3.72 4.18 -13.67
N VAL A 84 3.77 5.21 -12.81
CA VAL A 84 3.69 5.04 -11.35
C VAL A 84 2.35 4.41 -10.96
N ALA A 85 1.24 4.92 -11.49
CA ALA A 85 -0.09 4.45 -11.14
C ALA A 85 -0.33 2.99 -11.55
N SER A 86 0.14 2.61 -12.74
CA SER A 86 0.02 1.25 -13.26
C SER A 86 0.95 0.26 -12.56
N HIS A 87 2.03 0.72 -11.94
CA HIS A 87 2.95 -0.14 -11.19
C HIS A 87 2.55 -0.27 -9.70
N MET A 88 2.09 0.81 -9.08
CA MET A 88 1.74 0.91 -7.65
C MET A 88 0.23 0.91 -7.43
N THR A 89 -0.47 -0.04 -8.03
CA THR A 89 -1.93 -0.07 -8.11
C THR A 89 -2.62 -0.04 -6.74
N SER A 90 -2.16 -0.86 -5.79
CA SER A 90 -2.70 -0.89 -4.41
C SER A 90 -2.48 0.40 -3.62
N GLY A 91 -1.58 1.28 -4.06
CA GLY A 91 -1.37 2.61 -3.49
C GLY A 91 -2.41 3.63 -3.96
N HIS A 92 -3.07 3.37 -5.09
CA HIS A 92 -4.13 4.20 -5.67
C HIS A 92 -5.53 3.65 -5.39
N ASP A 93 -5.69 2.33 -5.51
CA ASP A 93 -6.93 1.62 -5.27
C ASP A 93 -6.62 0.23 -4.72
N LYS A 94 -7.14 -0.08 -3.54
CA LYS A 94 -6.85 -1.34 -2.84
C LYS A 94 -7.55 -2.54 -3.43
N GLU A 95 -8.58 -2.33 -4.25
CA GLU A 95 -9.22 -3.39 -5.02
C GLU A 95 -8.35 -3.80 -6.23
N LEU A 96 -7.35 -2.98 -6.57
CA LEU A 96 -6.43 -3.24 -7.67
C LEU A 96 -5.13 -3.94 -7.20
N ASN A 97 -4.59 -4.73 -8.12
CA ASN A 97 -3.30 -5.41 -8.05
C ASN A 97 -2.56 -5.23 -9.39
N GLN A 98 -1.39 -5.82 -9.59
CA GLN A 98 -0.64 -5.60 -10.82
C GLN A 98 -1.26 -6.28 -12.06
N LEU A 99 -2.09 -7.31 -11.88
CA LEU A 99 -2.75 -8.01 -12.99
C LEU A 99 -3.85 -7.16 -13.61
N ASN A 100 -4.55 -6.35 -12.80
CA ASN A 100 -5.61 -5.45 -13.25
C ASN A 100 -5.17 -3.97 -13.35
N SER A 101 -3.86 -3.71 -13.39
CA SER A 101 -3.26 -2.36 -13.48
C SER A 101 -3.80 -1.48 -14.61
N PHE A 102 -4.23 -2.09 -15.71
CA PHE A 102 -4.83 -1.40 -16.84
C PHE A 102 -6.07 -0.58 -16.45
N LYS A 103 -6.80 -0.97 -15.39
CA LYS A 103 -7.97 -0.21 -14.89
C LYS A 103 -7.62 1.17 -14.34
N THR A 104 -6.35 1.41 -14.00
CA THR A 104 -5.86 2.74 -13.57
C THR A 104 -5.77 3.74 -14.72
N LEU A 105 -5.80 3.26 -15.97
CA LEU A 105 -5.70 4.06 -17.18
C LEU A 105 -7.07 4.17 -17.85
N SER A 106 -7.31 5.30 -18.52
CA SER A 106 -8.55 5.53 -19.24
C SER A 106 -8.30 6.11 -20.63
N ILE A 107 -9.25 5.87 -21.53
CA ILE A 107 -9.33 6.49 -22.85
C ILE A 107 -10.72 7.11 -22.93
N ASN A 108 -10.81 8.40 -23.28
CA ASN A 108 -12.07 9.16 -23.30
C ASN A 108 -12.87 9.05 -21.97
N ASN A 109 -12.16 9.14 -20.83
CA ASN A 109 -12.69 8.99 -19.47
C ASN A 109 -13.31 7.63 -19.14
N LYS A 110 -13.04 6.60 -19.96
CA LYS A 110 -13.48 5.23 -19.70
C LYS A 110 -12.28 4.35 -19.38
N PRO A 111 -12.28 3.64 -18.24
CA PRO A 111 -11.18 2.75 -17.89
C PRO A 111 -10.92 1.72 -18.98
N LEU A 112 -9.66 1.34 -19.17
CA LEU A 112 -9.34 0.17 -19.98
C LEU A 112 -9.94 -1.08 -19.34
N LYS A 113 -10.31 -2.07 -20.16
CA LYS A 113 -10.80 -3.36 -19.68
C LYS A 113 -10.07 -4.51 -20.37
N SER A 114 -9.99 -5.64 -19.67
CA SER A 114 -9.66 -6.92 -20.29
C SER A 114 -10.94 -7.52 -20.87
N VAL A 115 -10.87 -8.05 -22.08
CA VAL A 115 -11.94 -8.83 -22.72
C VAL A 115 -11.67 -10.32 -22.71
N PHE A 116 -10.48 -10.72 -22.27
CA PHE A 116 -10.04 -12.10 -22.19
C PHE A 116 -8.83 -12.19 -21.26
N ASP A 117 -8.91 -13.08 -20.29
CA ASP A 117 -7.84 -13.41 -19.37
C ASP A 117 -7.58 -14.92 -19.40
N LEU A 118 -6.30 -15.32 -19.43
CA LEU A 118 -5.90 -16.73 -19.49
C LEU A 118 -4.59 -16.97 -18.72
N PRO A 119 -4.69 -17.32 -17.42
CA PRO A 119 -3.59 -17.93 -16.68
C PRO A 119 -3.44 -19.42 -17.01
N LEU A 120 -2.22 -19.88 -17.37
CA LEU A 120 -1.94 -21.30 -17.60
C LEU A 120 -0.45 -21.64 -17.44
N VAL A 121 -0.13 -22.85 -17.01
CA VAL A 121 1.21 -23.45 -17.18
C VAL A 121 1.11 -24.57 -18.20
N THR A 122 1.82 -24.45 -19.31
CA THR A 122 1.80 -25.44 -20.40
C THR A 122 3.06 -25.36 -21.28
N SER A 123 3.20 -26.29 -22.21
CA SER A 123 4.36 -26.38 -23.09
C SER A 123 4.38 -25.28 -24.15
N ASP A 124 5.56 -25.00 -24.71
CA ASP A 124 5.72 -24.05 -25.82
C ASP A 124 4.78 -24.38 -26.98
N LYS A 125 4.67 -25.66 -27.34
CA LYS A 125 3.80 -26.07 -28.45
C LYS A 125 2.33 -25.76 -28.19
N ASN A 126 1.88 -25.90 -26.94
CA ASN A 126 0.53 -25.52 -26.58
C ASN A 126 0.35 -24.00 -26.61
N TRP A 127 1.34 -23.24 -26.13
CA TRP A 127 1.32 -21.77 -26.22
C TRP A 127 1.31 -21.25 -27.65
N GLU A 128 2.02 -21.89 -28.59
CA GLU A 128 1.96 -21.57 -30.02
C GLU A 128 0.52 -21.68 -30.55
N ASN A 129 -0.12 -22.82 -30.28
CA ASN A 129 -1.49 -23.09 -30.75
C ASN A 129 -2.51 -22.16 -30.07
N ILE A 130 -2.31 -21.85 -28.78
CA ILE A 130 -3.14 -20.88 -28.06
C ILE A 130 -3.00 -19.51 -28.72
N LEU A 131 -1.78 -19.01 -28.94
CA LEU A 131 -1.56 -17.70 -29.56
C LEU A 131 -2.19 -17.62 -30.96
N GLU A 132 -2.08 -18.68 -31.75
CA GLU A 132 -2.73 -18.79 -33.07
C GLU A 132 -4.26 -18.68 -32.93
N SER A 133 -4.87 -19.43 -31.99
CA SER A 133 -6.31 -19.40 -31.75
C SER A 133 -6.81 -18.03 -31.24
N LEU A 134 -5.97 -17.30 -30.52
CA LEU A 134 -6.25 -15.93 -30.07
C LEU A 134 -6.21 -14.91 -31.20
N ASN A 135 -5.64 -15.22 -32.37
CA ASN A 135 -5.73 -14.44 -33.60
C ASN A 135 -5.77 -12.91 -33.36
N LEU A 136 -4.75 -12.40 -32.66
CA LEU A 136 -4.70 -11.03 -32.12
C LEU A 136 -4.91 -9.99 -33.23
N LYS A 137 -5.85 -9.07 -33.03
CA LYS A 137 -6.18 -8.03 -34.02
C LYS A 137 -5.29 -6.78 -33.87
N GLU A 138 -5.23 -5.94 -34.91
CA GLU A 138 -4.38 -4.74 -34.92
C GLU A 138 -4.82 -3.65 -33.91
N ASP A 139 -6.10 -3.67 -33.51
CA ASP A 139 -6.68 -2.74 -32.53
C ASP A 139 -6.83 -3.36 -31.13
N GLU A 140 -6.08 -4.43 -30.88
CA GLU A 140 -6.00 -5.13 -29.59
C GLU A 140 -4.55 -5.13 -29.10
N VAL A 141 -4.38 -5.09 -27.78
CA VAL A 141 -3.08 -5.26 -27.15
C VAL A 141 -3.16 -6.40 -26.16
N MET A 142 -2.26 -7.36 -26.27
CA MET A 142 -2.14 -8.45 -25.32
C MET A 142 -1.05 -8.13 -24.30
N LEU A 143 -1.42 -7.99 -23.03
CA LEU A 143 -0.47 -7.98 -21.93
C LEU A 143 -0.10 -9.43 -21.60
N VAL A 144 1.19 -9.71 -21.52
CA VAL A 144 1.71 -11.04 -21.20
C VAL A 144 2.59 -10.94 -19.96
N ARG A 145 2.26 -11.72 -18.94
CA ARG A 145 2.97 -11.71 -17.65
C ARG A 145 3.50 -13.09 -17.32
N SER A 146 4.70 -13.13 -16.78
CA SER A 146 5.37 -14.31 -16.23
C SER A 146 5.46 -14.20 -14.70
N ILE A 147 6.24 -15.10 -14.09
CA ILE A 147 6.48 -15.15 -12.64
C ILE A 147 7.03 -13.82 -12.08
N ASN A 148 7.83 -13.08 -12.86
CA ASN A 148 8.53 -11.89 -12.38
C ASN A 148 8.60 -10.73 -13.39
N HIS A 149 8.00 -10.85 -14.58
CA HIS A 149 8.14 -9.87 -15.65
C HIS A 149 6.86 -9.70 -16.46
N ALA A 150 6.71 -8.56 -17.12
CA ALA A 150 5.52 -8.21 -17.88
C ALA A 150 5.89 -7.44 -19.15
N ILE A 151 5.32 -7.87 -20.26
CA ILE A 151 5.52 -7.29 -21.60
C ILE A 151 4.17 -7.02 -22.27
N SER A 152 4.19 -6.47 -23.47
CA SER A 152 3.00 -6.33 -24.30
C SER A 152 3.27 -6.78 -25.73
N ILE A 153 2.26 -7.37 -26.35
CA ILE A 153 2.28 -7.87 -27.72
C ILE A 153 1.16 -7.18 -28.50
N THR A 154 1.48 -6.71 -29.70
CA THR A 154 0.55 -6.07 -30.63
C THR A 154 0.66 -6.72 -32.00
N ARG A 155 -0.33 -6.53 -32.87
CA ARG A 155 -0.31 -7.02 -34.26
C ARG A 155 -0.23 -5.82 -35.21
N LYS A 156 0.71 -5.86 -36.17
CA LYS A 156 0.77 -4.87 -37.28
C LYS A 156 1.28 -5.54 -38.54
N GLY A 157 0.57 -5.37 -39.65
CA GLY A 157 1.02 -5.85 -40.96
C GLY A 157 1.31 -7.35 -40.98
N ASN A 158 0.44 -8.14 -40.35
CA ASN A 158 0.60 -9.59 -40.16
C ASN A 158 1.85 -10.04 -39.37
N GLN A 159 2.46 -9.15 -38.60
CA GLN A 159 3.54 -9.50 -37.69
C GLN A 159 3.14 -9.23 -36.24
N TYR A 160 3.69 -10.02 -35.34
CA TYR A 160 3.65 -9.77 -33.91
C TYR A 160 4.74 -8.77 -33.55
N HIS A 161 4.40 -7.77 -32.74
CA HIS A 161 5.31 -6.74 -32.26
C HIS A 161 5.36 -6.84 -30.75
N VAL A 162 6.49 -7.32 -30.23
CA VAL A 162 6.72 -7.54 -28.80
C VAL A 162 7.49 -6.35 -28.24
N TYR A 163 6.87 -5.65 -27.29
CA TYR A 163 7.53 -4.65 -26.48
C TYR A 163 7.91 -5.26 -25.14
N ASP A 164 9.21 -5.42 -24.91
CA ASP A 164 9.80 -5.73 -23.62
C ASP A 164 10.54 -4.50 -23.09
N PRO A 165 10.22 -4.00 -21.88
CA PRO A 165 10.97 -2.94 -21.20
C PRO A 165 12.49 -3.19 -21.05
N ASN A 166 12.97 -4.43 -21.22
CA ASN A 166 14.39 -4.78 -21.23
C ASN A 166 15.05 -4.68 -22.60
N TYR A 167 14.30 -4.57 -23.70
CA TYR A 167 14.88 -4.37 -25.03
C TYR A 167 15.50 -2.98 -25.16
N GLU A 168 16.71 -2.92 -25.72
CA GLU A 168 17.37 -1.64 -25.98
C GLU A 168 16.72 -0.87 -27.14
N GLU A 169 16.22 -1.60 -28.14
CA GLU A 169 15.65 -1.08 -29.41
C GLU A 169 14.13 -0.83 -29.34
N GLY A 170 13.50 -1.03 -28.17
CA GLY A 170 12.06 -0.86 -27.99
C GLY A 170 11.26 -2.11 -28.35
N VAL A 171 10.97 -2.32 -29.64
CA VAL A 171 10.07 -3.40 -30.12
C VAL A 171 10.82 -4.37 -31.02
N LYS A 172 10.55 -5.67 -30.89
CA LYS A 172 10.95 -6.69 -31.86
C LYS A 172 9.74 -7.22 -32.62
N SER A 173 9.92 -7.49 -33.91
CA SER A 173 8.88 -8.01 -34.78
C SER A 173 9.13 -9.48 -35.14
N PHE A 174 8.06 -10.28 -35.11
CA PHE A 174 8.09 -11.72 -35.37
C PHE A 174 6.98 -12.09 -36.34
N SER A 175 7.24 -13.06 -37.21
CA SER A 175 6.31 -13.41 -38.29
C SER A 175 5.43 -14.63 -37.97
N SER A 176 5.76 -15.37 -36.91
CA SER A 176 5.01 -16.56 -36.50
C SER A 176 4.88 -16.69 -34.98
N GLU A 177 3.90 -17.48 -34.54
CA GLU A 177 3.65 -17.83 -33.15
C GLU A 177 4.85 -18.55 -32.53
N GLN A 178 5.48 -19.46 -33.28
CA GLN A 178 6.69 -20.18 -32.86
C GLN A 178 7.83 -19.23 -32.51
N GLU A 179 8.07 -18.21 -33.35
CA GLU A 179 9.11 -17.21 -33.09
C GLU A 179 8.82 -16.38 -31.84
N VAL A 180 7.56 -15.96 -31.66
CA VAL A 180 7.13 -15.23 -30.46
C VAL A 180 7.32 -16.09 -29.22
N ILE A 181 6.79 -17.31 -29.21
CA ILE A 181 6.85 -18.21 -28.05
C ILE A 181 8.30 -18.55 -27.68
N LYS A 182 9.16 -18.79 -28.68
CA LYS A 182 10.58 -19.01 -28.45
C LYS A 182 11.26 -17.79 -27.80
N GLU A 183 10.97 -16.59 -28.30
CA GLU A 183 11.50 -15.35 -27.70
C GLU A 183 11.01 -15.17 -26.26
N LEU A 184 9.73 -15.46 -26.00
CA LEU A 184 9.16 -15.40 -24.66
C LEU A 184 9.86 -16.35 -23.69
N HIS A 185 10.07 -17.60 -24.10
CA HIS A 185 10.73 -18.63 -23.28
C HIS A 185 12.20 -18.28 -23.01
N GLU A 186 12.99 -18.06 -24.06
CA GLU A 186 14.45 -18.03 -23.97
C GLU A 186 15.00 -16.66 -23.56
N ARG A 187 14.36 -15.57 -24.00
CA ARG A 187 14.95 -14.21 -23.98
C ARG A 187 14.21 -13.21 -23.12
N VAL A 188 12.88 -13.30 -23.05
CA VAL A 188 12.06 -12.33 -22.31
C VAL A 188 11.83 -12.79 -20.88
N PHE A 189 11.43 -14.06 -20.68
CA PHE A 189 11.10 -14.59 -19.36
C PHE A 189 12.12 -15.56 -18.80
N HIS A 190 13.07 -16.03 -19.62
CA HIS A 190 14.16 -16.91 -19.21
C HIS A 190 13.68 -18.16 -18.44
N TYR A 191 12.63 -18.80 -18.95
CA TYR A 191 12.20 -20.09 -18.41
C TYR A 191 13.30 -21.14 -18.59
N ASN A 192 13.50 -21.92 -17.54
CA ASN A 192 14.31 -23.14 -17.62
C ASN A 192 13.61 -24.13 -18.56
N LYS A 193 14.35 -25.11 -19.09
CA LYS A 193 13.77 -26.14 -19.97
C LYS A 193 12.50 -26.73 -19.36
N GLY A 194 11.37 -26.63 -20.05
CA GLY A 194 10.09 -27.15 -19.57
C GLY A 194 8.90 -26.34 -20.03
N ASN A 195 7.93 -26.16 -19.14
CA ASN A 195 6.70 -25.41 -19.41
C ASN A 195 6.88 -23.92 -19.09
N MET A 196 6.11 -23.07 -19.79
CA MET A 196 5.98 -21.67 -19.46
C MET A 196 4.67 -21.41 -18.71
N GLY A 197 4.75 -20.56 -17.69
CA GLY A 197 3.61 -20.13 -16.89
C GLY A 197 3.24 -18.69 -17.20
N LEU A 198 2.26 -18.49 -18.07
CA LEU A 198 1.87 -17.15 -18.52
C LEU A 198 0.48 -16.77 -18.02
N THR A 199 0.29 -15.47 -17.79
CA THR A 199 -1.02 -14.85 -17.70
C THR A 199 -1.18 -13.90 -18.87
N LEU A 200 -2.13 -14.20 -19.76
CA LEU A 200 -2.47 -13.36 -20.90
C LEU A 200 -3.70 -12.52 -20.56
N SER A 201 -3.67 -11.23 -20.92
CA SER A 201 -4.84 -10.35 -20.88
C SER A 201 -4.96 -9.59 -22.19
N ILE A 202 -6.08 -9.73 -22.92
CA ILE A 202 -6.35 -8.91 -24.12
C ILE A 202 -7.07 -7.64 -23.67
N ILE A 203 -6.38 -6.51 -23.79
CA ILE A 203 -6.83 -5.21 -23.32
C ILE A 203 -7.42 -4.40 -24.47
N THR A 204 -8.52 -3.72 -24.18
CA THR A 204 -9.18 -2.81 -25.12
C THR A 204 -9.78 -1.58 -24.42
N THR A 205 -10.37 -0.68 -25.20
CA THR A 205 -11.09 0.48 -24.70
C THR A 205 -12.38 0.06 -23.98
N GLY A 206 -12.79 0.80 -22.95
CA GLY A 206 -13.95 0.40 -22.11
C GLY A 206 -15.25 0.15 -22.88
N ASP A 207 -15.42 0.77 -24.04
CA ASP A 207 -16.61 0.69 -24.89
C ASP A 207 -16.63 -0.47 -25.89
N LYS A 208 -15.49 -1.13 -26.13
CA LYS A 208 -15.43 -2.16 -27.15
C LYS A 208 -15.91 -3.49 -26.56
N GLU A 209 -16.91 -4.10 -27.16
CA GLU A 209 -17.33 -5.46 -26.77
C GLU A 209 -16.27 -6.50 -27.19
N PRO A 210 -16.16 -7.62 -26.46
CA PRO A 210 -15.33 -8.74 -26.88
C PRO A 210 -15.73 -9.20 -28.28
N ARG A 211 -14.74 -9.50 -29.13
CA ARG A 211 -15.01 -10.06 -30.46
C ARG A 211 -15.60 -11.47 -30.33
N GLN A 212 -16.57 -11.80 -31.19
CA GLN A 212 -17.31 -13.07 -31.12
C GLN A 212 -16.46 -14.30 -31.49
N ASP A 213 -15.40 -14.10 -32.26
CA ASP A 213 -14.49 -15.15 -32.73
C ASP A 213 -13.32 -15.42 -31.76
N LEU A 214 -13.35 -14.87 -30.54
CA LEU A 214 -12.37 -15.14 -29.50
C LEU A 214 -12.76 -16.45 -28.78
N PRO A 215 -11.86 -17.43 -28.61
CA PRO A 215 -12.17 -18.64 -27.86
C PRO A 215 -12.53 -18.30 -26.42
N LYS A 216 -13.37 -19.12 -25.78
CA LYS A 216 -13.62 -18.95 -24.35
C LYS A 216 -12.44 -19.54 -23.58
N PRO A 217 -11.98 -18.91 -22.47
CA PRO A 217 -10.92 -19.47 -21.64
C PRO A 217 -11.17 -20.92 -21.21
N VAL A 218 -12.44 -21.26 -20.91
CA VAL A 218 -12.84 -22.62 -20.53
C VAL A 218 -12.54 -23.65 -21.61
N ASP A 219 -12.78 -23.32 -22.89
CA ASP A 219 -12.51 -24.23 -24.01
C ASP A 219 -10.99 -24.51 -24.12
N ILE A 220 -10.17 -23.50 -23.85
CA ILE A 220 -8.71 -23.63 -23.82
C ILE A 220 -8.28 -24.52 -22.64
N TYR A 221 -8.87 -24.32 -21.46
CA TYR A 221 -8.59 -25.20 -20.32
C TYR A 221 -9.01 -26.64 -20.59
N ASP A 222 -10.14 -26.89 -21.25
CA ASP A 222 -10.61 -28.22 -21.68
C ASP A 222 -9.63 -28.92 -22.62
N GLN A 223 -9.00 -28.16 -23.50
CA GLN A 223 -8.05 -28.71 -24.45
C GLN A 223 -6.65 -28.95 -23.84
N TYR A 224 -6.17 -28.04 -22.99
CA TYR A 224 -4.75 -28.00 -22.60
C TYR A 224 -4.48 -28.29 -21.12
N LEU A 225 -5.50 -28.49 -20.28
CA LEU A 225 -5.34 -28.81 -18.86
C LEU A 225 -6.07 -30.10 -18.49
N ASN A 226 -5.32 -31.09 -17.99
CA ASN A 226 -5.82 -32.41 -17.62
C ASN A 226 -5.08 -32.97 -16.40
N LYS A 227 -5.46 -34.16 -15.93
CA LYS A 227 -4.87 -34.79 -14.73
C LYS A 227 -3.36 -35.05 -14.82
N GLU A 228 -2.83 -35.27 -16.03
CA GLU A 228 -1.41 -35.57 -16.23
C GLU A 228 -0.55 -34.31 -16.11
N ASN A 229 -1.07 -33.16 -16.54
CA ASN A 229 -0.30 -31.90 -16.58
C ASN A 229 -0.74 -30.86 -15.55
N VAL A 230 -1.76 -31.12 -14.72
CA VAL A 230 -2.27 -30.18 -13.71
C VAL A 230 -1.20 -29.70 -12.70
N ASN A 231 -0.20 -30.54 -12.45
CA ASN A 231 0.93 -30.25 -11.55
C ASN A 231 2.20 -29.76 -12.28
N SER A 232 2.10 -29.45 -13.57
CA SER A 232 3.23 -28.95 -14.36
C SER A 232 3.83 -27.70 -13.74
N LEU A 233 5.15 -27.64 -13.76
CA LEU A 233 5.93 -26.55 -13.19
C LEU A 233 6.47 -25.67 -14.32
N ALA A 234 6.35 -24.37 -14.13
CA ALA A 234 7.11 -23.36 -14.84
C ALA A 234 8.16 -22.79 -13.89
N THR A 235 9.43 -22.81 -14.28
CA THR A 235 10.55 -22.43 -13.41
C THR A 235 11.45 -21.42 -14.09
N ILE A 236 11.80 -20.36 -13.36
CA ILE A 236 12.83 -19.39 -13.74
C ILE A 236 13.91 -19.36 -12.65
N THR A 237 15.15 -19.10 -13.03
CA THR A 237 16.26 -18.91 -12.08
C THR A 237 16.58 -17.42 -11.96
N VAL A 238 16.53 -16.87 -10.75
CA VAL A 238 16.83 -15.47 -10.45
C VAL A 238 18.00 -15.36 -9.46
N GLU A 239 18.78 -14.29 -9.55
CA GLU A 239 19.82 -14.00 -8.54
C GLU A 239 19.18 -13.49 -7.25
N HIS A 240 19.49 -14.15 -6.12
CA HIS A 240 18.96 -13.74 -4.83
C HIS A 240 19.76 -12.56 -4.24
N PRO A 241 19.10 -11.57 -3.61
CA PRO A 241 19.79 -10.42 -3.00
C PRO A 241 20.82 -10.78 -1.91
N LEU A 242 20.68 -11.96 -1.27
CA LEU A 242 21.65 -12.48 -0.29
C LEU A 242 22.70 -13.43 -0.90
N GLY A 243 22.74 -13.55 -2.23
CA GLY A 243 23.70 -14.33 -3.01
C GLY A 243 23.16 -15.66 -3.52
N GLY A 244 23.55 -15.98 -4.77
CA GLY A 244 23.31 -17.27 -5.44
C GLY A 244 22.00 -17.36 -6.22
N PRO A 245 21.92 -18.28 -7.20
CA PRO A 245 20.72 -18.49 -8.02
C PRO A 245 19.62 -19.19 -7.22
N TRP A 246 18.39 -18.68 -7.31
CA TRP A 246 17.17 -19.23 -6.71
C TRP A 246 16.14 -19.54 -7.78
N ASP A 247 15.53 -20.72 -7.69
CA ASP A 247 14.46 -21.13 -8.61
C ASP A 247 13.11 -20.64 -8.09
N LEU A 248 12.44 -19.82 -8.90
CA LEU A 248 11.04 -19.46 -8.70
C LEU A 248 10.18 -20.36 -9.57
N THR A 249 9.24 -21.06 -8.93
CA THR A 249 8.39 -22.05 -9.61
C THR A 249 6.92 -21.73 -9.42
N LYS A 250 6.12 -21.93 -10.48
CA LYS A 250 4.66 -21.79 -10.48
C LYS A 250 3.97 -22.97 -11.16
N LYS A 251 2.80 -23.34 -10.63
CA LYS A 251 1.80 -24.23 -11.23
C LYS A 251 0.61 -23.41 -11.74
N THR A 252 -0.25 -24.04 -12.54
CA THR A 252 -1.50 -23.43 -13.01
C THR A 252 -2.37 -22.93 -11.85
N ILE A 253 -2.45 -23.67 -10.73
CA ILE A 253 -3.25 -23.24 -9.57
C ILE A 253 -2.70 -22.00 -8.86
N ASP A 254 -1.39 -21.77 -8.90
CA ASP A 254 -0.81 -20.55 -8.35
C ASP A 254 -1.25 -19.34 -9.20
N LEU A 255 -1.13 -19.46 -10.52
CA LEU A 255 -1.57 -18.40 -11.45
C LEU A 255 -3.09 -18.15 -11.34
N ALA A 256 -3.89 -19.21 -11.25
CA ALA A 256 -5.35 -19.11 -11.09
C ALA A 256 -5.73 -18.36 -9.80
N SER A 257 -5.01 -18.64 -8.71
CA SER A 257 -5.24 -18.01 -7.41
C SER A 257 -4.85 -16.54 -7.39
N GLU A 258 -3.81 -16.15 -8.12
CA GLU A 258 -3.39 -14.76 -8.30
C GLU A 258 -4.33 -13.97 -9.22
N CYS A 259 -4.88 -14.61 -10.25
CA CYS A 259 -5.79 -13.95 -11.21
C CYS A 259 -7.25 -13.91 -10.72
N GLY A 260 -7.65 -14.84 -9.87
CA GLY A 260 -9.03 -14.97 -9.40
C GLY A 260 -9.98 -15.59 -10.44
N ASP A 261 -9.47 -16.42 -11.35
CA ASP A 261 -10.30 -17.09 -12.36
C ASP A 261 -11.12 -18.23 -11.73
N GLU A 262 -12.40 -17.96 -11.46
CA GLU A 262 -13.33 -18.93 -10.85
C GLU A 262 -13.48 -20.22 -11.67
N ASN A 263 -13.55 -20.11 -13.00
CA ASN A 263 -13.75 -21.29 -13.85
C ASN A 263 -12.52 -22.20 -13.79
N LEU A 264 -11.33 -21.61 -13.84
CA LEU A 264 -10.08 -22.35 -13.73
C LEU A 264 -9.92 -22.96 -12.33
N ILE A 265 -10.24 -22.22 -11.26
CA ILE A 265 -10.16 -22.75 -9.88
C ILE A 265 -11.09 -23.96 -9.72
N ASN A 266 -12.35 -23.88 -10.16
CA ASN A 266 -13.28 -25.01 -10.10
C ASN A 266 -12.75 -26.23 -10.86
N LYS A 267 -12.23 -26.01 -12.07
CA LYS A 267 -11.63 -27.09 -12.86
C LYS A 267 -10.40 -27.69 -12.20
N LEU A 268 -9.55 -26.88 -11.57
CA LEU A 268 -8.38 -27.35 -10.85
C LEU A 268 -8.75 -28.17 -9.62
N ILE A 269 -9.79 -27.76 -8.87
CA ILE A 269 -10.33 -28.55 -7.75
C ILE A 269 -10.78 -29.94 -8.26
N GLU A 270 -11.49 -29.99 -9.39
CA GLU A 270 -11.92 -31.25 -10.02
C GLU A 270 -10.73 -32.13 -10.45
N LEU A 271 -9.73 -31.54 -11.12
CA LEU A 271 -8.59 -32.28 -11.66
C LEU A 271 -7.62 -32.76 -10.57
N HIS A 272 -7.32 -31.91 -9.58
CA HIS A 272 -6.40 -32.26 -8.49
C HIS A 272 -6.99 -33.27 -7.52
N GLN A 273 -8.31 -33.27 -7.34
CA GLN A 273 -9.00 -34.11 -6.36
C GLN A 273 -8.35 -33.99 -4.97
N PHE A 274 -8.29 -32.75 -4.46
CA PHE A 274 -7.64 -32.47 -3.19
C PHE A 274 -8.17 -33.34 -2.06
N ASP A 275 -7.24 -33.77 -1.20
CA ASP A 275 -7.45 -34.55 0.01
C ASP A 275 -6.72 -33.88 1.18
N PHE A 276 -6.71 -34.55 2.33
CA PHE A 276 -6.13 -34.01 3.55
C PHE A 276 -4.61 -33.75 3.46
N ASN A 277 -3.90 -34.51 2.63
CA ASN A 277 -2.44 -34.46 2.52
C ASN A 277 -1.93 -33.43 1.51
N ASN A 278 -2.80 -32.90 0.64
CA ASN A 278 -2.40 -31.98 -0.43
C ASN A 278 -3.29 -30.73 -0.55
N MET A 279 -3.94 -30.31 0.54
CA MET A 279 -4.81 -29.14 0.55
C MET A 279 -4.11 -27.86 0.03
N PRO A 280 -4.80 -27.04 -0.78
CA PRO A 280 -4.23 -25.85 -1.43
C PRO A 280 -4.17 -24.62 -0.50
N ILE A 281 -3.61 -24.77 0.71
CA ILE A 281 -3.57 -23.72 1.74
C ILE A 281 -2.75 -22.51 1.25
N GLU A 282 -1.61 -22.76 0.60
CA GLU A 282 -0.76 -21.70 0.06
C GLU A 282 -1.46 -20.91 -1.06
N GLN A 283 -2.24 -21.59 -1.90
CA GLN A 283 -3.00 -20.99 -2.98
C GLN A 283 -4.18 -20.16 -2.45
N ALA A 284 -4.89 -20.63 -1.43
CA ALA A 284 -5.89 -19.82 -0.74
C ALA A 284 -5.24 -18.56 -0.12
N SER A 285 -4.05 -18.72 0.48
CA SER A 285 -3.26 -17.63 1.03
C SER A 285 -2.81 -16.62 -0.05
N GLN A 286 -2.52 -17.07 -1.27
CA GLN A 286 -2.26 -16.20 -2.43
C GLN A 286 -3.53 -15.47 -2.87
N ALA A 287 -4.66 -16.17 -3.01
CA ALA A 287 -5.94 -15.54 -3.36
C ALA A 287 -6.32 -14.42 -2.38
N VAL A 288 -6.10 -14.63 -1.07
CA VAL A 288 -6.26 -13.58 -0.05
C VAL A 288 -5.34 -12.40 -0.32
N GLN A 289 -4.05 -12.63 -0.52
CA GLN A 289 -3.06 -11.56 -0.76
C GLN A 289 -3.42 -10.70 -1.98
N TYR A 290 -3.92 -11.32 -3.05
CA TYR A 290 -4.27 -10.66 -4.32
C TYR A 290 -5.68 -10.09 -4.36
N ASN A 291 -6.44 -10.20 -3.26
CA ASN A 291 -7.83 -9.74 -3.13
C ASN A 291 -8.83 -10.49 -4.02
N ASN A 292 -8.59 -11.78 -4.29
CA ASN A 292 -9.48 -12.61 -5.11
C ASN A 292 -10.48 -13.34 -4.22
N VAL A 293 -11.54 -12.63 -3.82
CA VAL A 293 -12.58 -13.10 -2.88
C VAL A 293 -13.11 -14.47 -3.29
N ARG A 294 -13.56 -14.60 -4.54
CA ARG A 294 -14.20 -15.82 -5.03
C ARG A 294 -13.25 -17.01 -5.10
N ALA A 295 -12.00 -16.81 -5.50
CA ALA A 295 -11.00 -17.87 -5.51
C ALA A 295 -10.65 -18.34 -4.08
N ALA A 296 -10.50 -17.40 -3.14
CA ALA A 296 -10.29 -17.74 -1.73
C ALA A 296 -11.47 -18.54 -1.16
N GLU A 297 -12.70 -18.10 -1.43
CA GLU A 297 -13.93 -18.77 -1.01
C GLU A 297 -14.02 -20.21 -1.54
N LEU A 298 -13.80 -20.42 -2.85
CA LEU A 298 -13.88 -21.74 -3.48
C LEU A 298 -12.84 -22.72 -2.92
N LEU A 299 -11.58 -22.27 -2.80
CA LEU A 299 -10.50 -23.10 -2.25
C LEU A 299 -10.76 -23.46 -0.79
N VAL A 300 -11.22 -22.50 0.02
CA VAL A 300 -11.49 -22.74 1.44
C VAL A 300 -12.73 -23.62 1.63
N ASN A 301 -13.78 -23.45 0.84
CA ASN A 301 -14.95 -24.33 0.87
C ASN A 301 -14.57 -25.78 0.55
N ASP A 302 -13.70 -26.00 -0.45
CA ASP A 302 -13.23 -27.35 -0.77
C ASP A 302 -12.42 -27.96 0.37
N MET A 303 -11.54 -27.17 1.02
CA MET A 303 -10.80 -27.61 2.21
C MET A 303 -11.72 -27.90 3.40
N ILE A 304 -12.73 -27.08 3.67
CA ILE A 304 -13.73 -27.35 4.72
C ILE A 304 -14.49 -28.65 4.42
N ARG A 305 -14.87 -28.89 3.16
CA ARG A 305 -15.49 -30.14 2.71
C ARG A 305 -14.58 -31.35 2.96
N ILE A 306 -13.28 -31.22 2.73
CA ILE A 306 -12.28 -32.28 2.99
C ILE A 306 -12.18 -32.55 4.50
N LEU A 307 -12.08 -31.51 5.32
CA LEU A 307 -11.94 -31.61 6.77
C LEU A 307 -13.20 -32.21 7.43
N SER A 308 -14.39 -31.85 6.93
CA SER A 308 -15.68 -32.32 7.45
C SER A 308 -15.92 -33.82 7.19
N LYS A 309 -15.28 -34.41 6.18
CA LYS A 309 -15.36 -35.86 5.89
C LYS A 309 -14.57 -36.73 6.89
N GLN A 310 -13.80 -36.13 7.80
CA GLN A 310 -12.96 -36.86 8.76
C GLN A 310 -13.61 -37.12 10.12
N ASP A 311 -14.80 -36.58 10.39
CA ASP A 311 -15.55 -37.02 11.56
C ASP A 311 -16.15 -38.40 11.27
N PRO A 312 -15.81 -39.44 12.05
CA PRO A 312 -16.53 -40.70 11.93
C PRO A 312 -17.99 -40.41 12.23
N VAL A 313 -18.86 -40.88 11.34
CA VAL A 313 -20.29 -41.00 11.61
C VAL A 313 -20.40 -41.80 12.92
N ALA A 314 -20.68 -41.13 14.03
CA ALA A 314 -21.28 -41.78 15.18
C ALA A 314 -22.69 -42.18 14.74
N GLN A 315 -22.79 -43.31 14.04
CA GLN A 315 -24.04 -44.03 13.94
C GLN A 315 -24.25 -44.61 15.34
N ASP A 316 -25.11 -43.96 16.12
CA ASP A 316 -25.70 -44.53 17.32
C ASP A 316 -26.45 -45.81 16.94
N GLU A 317 -25.74 -46.95 16.95
CA GLU A 317 -26.30 -48.31 16.92
C GLU A 317 -26.99 -48.68 18.26
N PHE A 318 -27.41 -47.71 19.07
CA PHE A 318 -28.16 -47.92 20.32
C PHE A 318 -29.45 -47.10 20.40
N SER A 319 -30.08 -46.78 19.27
CA SER A 319 -31.38 -46.08 19.26
C SER A 319 -32.61 -46.98 19.05
N ASP A 320 -32.47 -48.31 19.03
CA ASP A 320 -33.61 -49.23 18.91
C ASP A 320 -33.59 -50.38 19.94
N ILE A 321 -33.64 -50.08 21.23
CA ILE A 321 -34.12 -51.03 22.25
C ILE A 321 -35.31 -50.38 22.99
N PRO A 322 -36.55 -50.83 22.75
CA PRO A 322 -37.71 -50.37 23.50
C PRO A 322 -37.58 -50.69 25.00
N ALA A 323 -37.95 -49.75 25.86
CA ALA A 323 -37.79 -49.79 27.32
C ALA A 323 -38.70 -50.80 28.07
N GLU A 324 -39.13 -51.88 27.42
CA GLU A 324 -40.05 -52.88 27.98
C GLU A 324 -39.57 -54.31 27.76
N GLU A 325 -38.30 -54.61 28.07
CA GLU A 325 -37.84 -55.99 28.26
C GLU A 325 -36.45 -56.01 28.94
N LEU A 326 -36.39 -55.63 30.23
CA LEU A 326 -35.25 -55.96 31.08
C LEU A 326 -35.64 -57.10 32.05
N PRO A 327 -34.96 -58.26 32.01
CA PRO A 327 -35.30 -59.39 32.86
C PRO A 327 -35.14 -59.07 34.36
N ALA A 328 -36.08 -59.53 35.17
CA ALA A 328 -36.14 -59.30 36.64
C ALA A 328 -34.92 -59.81 37.43
N GLU A 329 -33.93 -60.41 36.78
CA GLU A 329 -32.67 -60.88 37.38
C GLU A 329 -31.62 -59.76 37.50
N PHE A 330 -31.79 -58.61 36.81
CA PHE A 330 -30.86 -57.48 36.91
C PHE A 330 -31.11 -56.56 38.13
N LEU A 331 -32.31 -56.63 38.73
CA LEU A 331 -32.68 -55.83 39.91
C LEU A 331 -32.30 -56.49 41.25
N LYS A 332 -31.75 -57.71 41.24
CA LYS A 332 -31.30 -58.41 42.46
C LYS A 332 -29.83 -58.16 42.85
N GLN A 333 -29.08 -57.37 42.08
CA GLN A 333 -27.69 -57.02 42.41
C GLN A 333 -27.53 -55.71 43.21
N PHE A 334 -28.63 -55.06 43.59
CA PHE A 334 -28.60 -53.80 44.38
C PHE A 334 -29.11 -53.95 45.82
N GLU A 335 -29.46 -55.15 46.28
CA GLU A 335 -29.80 -55.43 47.69
C GLU A 335 -28.76 -56.35 48.33
N GLU A 336 -27.53 -55.89 48.50
CA GLU A 336 -26.56 -56.45 49.47
C GLU A 336 -25.35 -55.51 49.61
N ILE A 337 -25.49 -54.46 50.44
CA ILE A 337 -24.35 -53.76 51.05
C ILE A 337 -24.55 -53.79 52.57
N PRO A 338 -23.68 -54.47 53.33
CA PRO A 338 -23.71 -54.45 54.79
C PRO A 338 -22.99 -53.20 55.35
N ASP A 339 -23.62 -52.59 56.35
CA ASP A 339 -23.12 -51.71 57.42
C ASP A 339 -21.90 -50.81 57.13
N ALA A 340 -22.16 -49.51 56.95
CA ALA A 340 -21.19 -48.44 57.18
C ALA A 340 -21.46 -47.79 58.56
N PRO A 341 -20.43 -47.48 59.37
CA PRO A 341 -20.60 -46.87 60.69
C PRO A 341 -20.96 -45.38 60.57
N GLU A 342 -21.86 -44.94 61.45
CA GLU A 342 -22.26 -43.55 61.66
C GLU A 342 -21.07 -42.64 62.01
N GLY A 343 -20.96 -41.48 61.36
CA GLY A 343 -20.11 -40.39 61.82
C GLY A 343 -19.53 -39.51 60.70
N ASP A 344 -19.94 -38.23 60.72
CA ASP A 344 -19.25 -37.05 60.21
C ASP A 344 -19.46 -36.58 58.75
N GLU A 345 -20.33 -35.55 58.67
CA GLU A 345 -20.30 -34.34 57.83
C GLU A 345 -20.04 -34.46 56.31
N ILE A 346 -21.15 -34.34 55.57
CA ILE A 346 -21.19 -34.00 54.14
C ILE A 346 -20.58 -32.60 53.95
N LYS A 347 -19.46 -32.51 53.24
CA LYS A 347 -19.04 -31.29 52.54
C LYS A 347 -19.42 -31.42 51.07
N GLU A 348 -20.27 -30.52 50.62
CA GLU A 348 -20.64 -30.34 49.21
C GLU A 348 -19.38 -30.16 48.36
N ALA A 349 -19.14 -31.11 47.45
CA ALA A 349 -18.15 -30.95 46.38
C ALA A 349 -18.82 -30.23 45.21
N GLU A 350 -18.21 -29.12 44.80
CA GLU A 350 -18.57 -28.34 43.61
C GLU A 350 -18.71 -29.24 42.38
N VAL A 351 -19.90 -29.23 41.78
CA VAL A 351 -20.15 -29.77 40.45
C VAL A 351 -19.40 -28.90 39.45
N GLN A 352 -18.22 -29.35 39.02
CA GLN A 352 -17.55 -28.78 37.85
C GLN A 352 -18.42 -29.04 36.61
N ASN A 353 -18.90 -27.96 35.98
CA ASN A 353 -19.50 -28.02 34.66
C ASN A 353 -18.57 -28.74 33.67
N PRO A 354 -19.05 -29.72 32.89
CA PRO A 354 -18.23 -30.37 31.88
C PRO A 354 -17.84 -29.34 30.80
N LYS A 355 -16.54 -29.15 30.56
CA LYS A 355 -16.03 -28.41 29.39
C LYS A 355 -16.61 -29.05 28.14
N VAL A 356 -17.45 -28.32 27.41
CA VAL A 356 -17.92 -28.70 26.08
C VAL A 356 -16.67 -28.88 25.20
N VAL A 357 -16.33 -30.12 24.87
CA VAL A 357 -15.20 -30.43 23.98
C VAL A 357 -15.68 -30.21 22.55
N MET A 358 -15.11 -29.19 21.91
CA MET A 358 -15.36 -28.84 20.51
C MET A 358 -15.09 -30.03 19.56
N PRO A 359 -15.96 -30.32 18.57
CA PRO A 359 -15.73 -31.38 17.60
C PRO A 359 -14.36 -31.26 16.90
N PRO A 360 -13.66 -32.38 16.61
CA PRO A 360 -12.36 -32.37 15.95
C PRO A 360 -12.34 -31.66 14.59
N SER A 361 -13.43 -31.73 13.82
CA SER A 361 -13.61 -31.01 12.55
C SER A 361 -13.68 -29.49 12.74
N GLU A 362 -14.45 -29.01 13.72
CA GLU A 362 -14.56 -27.59 14.05
C GLU A 362 -13.18 -27.00 14.41
N LYS A 363 -12.38 -27.73 15.21
CA LYS A 363 -11.01 -27.30 15.53
C LYS A 363 -10.15 -27.15 14.28
N LYS A 364 -10.17 -28.14 13.38
CA LYS A 364 -9.37 -28.10 12.15
C LYS A 364 -9.82 -26.98 11.20
N ILE A 365 -11.12 -26.69 11.15
CA ILE A 365 -11.64 -25.57 10.36
C ILE A 365 -11.17 -24.23 10.93
N LYS A 366 -11.12 -24.09 12.27
CA LYS A 366 -10.53 -22.92 12.93
C LYS A 366 -9.04 -22.77 12.59
N ASP A 367 -8.29 -23.85 12.70
CA ASP A 367 -6.84 -23.87 12.40
C ASP A 367 -6.56 -23.53 10.91
N LEU A 368 -7.50 -23.81 10.01
CA LEU A 368 -7.44 -23.41 8.59
C LEU A 368 -7.78 -21.94 8.37
N LEU A 369 -8.89 -21.45 8.92
CA LEU A 369 -9.44 -20.13 8.62
C LEU A 369 -8.68 -19.01 9.34
N TYR A 370 -8.25 -19.22 10.60
CA TYR A 370 -7.66 -18.17 11.41
C TYR A 370 -6.41 -17.53 10.75
N PRO A 371 -5.44 -18.30 10.21
CA PRO A 371 -4.29 -17.70 9.52
C PRO A 371 -4.68 -16.91 8.26
N LEU A 372 -5.72 -17.33 7.54
CA LEU A 372 -6.20 -16.64 6.34
C LEU A 372 -6.90 -15.32 6.69
N ILE A 373 -7.68 -15.29 7.78
CA ILE A 373 -8.34 -14.08 8.30
C ILE A 373 -7.29 -13.07 8.78
N LEU A 374 -6.29 -13.53 9.55
CA LEU A 374 -5.15 -12.68 9.96
C LEU A 374 -4.44 -12.11 8.72
N LYS A 375 -4.23 -12.93 7.69
CA LYS A 375 -3.62 -12.48 6.44
C LYS A 375 -4.49 -11.41 5.76
N ALA A 376 -5.78 -11.65 5.60
CA ALA A 376 -6.71 -10.70 5.00
C ALA A 376 -6.70 -9.34 5.73
N ALA A 377 -6.74 -9.34 7.07
CA ALA A 377 -6.61 -8.13 7.88
C ALA A 377 -5.26 -7.43 7.65
N SER A 378 -4.15 -8.19 7.65
CA SER A 378 -2.79 -7.65 7.49
C SER A 378 -2.52 -7.00 6.13
N TYR A 379 -3.25 -7.40 5.09
CA TYR A 379 -3.23 -6.79 3.76
C TYR A 379 -4.37 -5.77 3.54
N GLY A 380 -5.26 -5.58 4.52
CA GLY A 380 -6.40 -4.67 4.42
C GLY A 380 -7.46 -5.11 3.41
N ARG A 381 -7.63 -6.41 3.18
CA ARG A 381 -8.56 -7.01 2.21
C ARG A 381 -9.93 -7.20 2.82
N LYS A 382 -10.70 -6.11 2.93
CA LYS A 382 -11.98 -6.09 3.64
C LYS A 382 -12.96 -7.16 3.13
N GLU A 383 -13.23 -7.20 1.83
CA GLU A 383 -14.20 -8.15 1.27
C GLU A 383 -13.82 -9.62 1.50
N VAL A 384 -12.52 -9.94 1.34
CA VAL A 384 -12.00 -11.27 1.63
C VAL A 384 -12.09 -11.57 3.14
N PHE A 385 -11.75 -10.59 3.99
CA PHE A 385 -11.86 -10.71 5.45
C PHE A 385 -13.29 -10.99 5.87
N ASP A 386 -14.26 -10.25 5.34
CA ASP A 386 -15.68 -10.40 5.64
C ASP A 386 -16.16 -11.81 5.20
N THR A 387 -15.81 -12.23 3.99
CA THR A 387 -16.15 -13.57 3.46
C THR A 387 -15.59 -14.68 4.34
N LEU A 388 -14.31 -14.60 4.72
CA LEU A 388 -13.69 -15.61 5.59
C LEU A 388 -14.26 -15.59 7.02
N CYS A 389 -14.64 -14.42 7.54
CA CYS A 389 -15.33 -14.29 8.83
C CYS A 389 -16.74 -14.90 8.78
N GLU A 390 -17.47 -14.74 7.69
CA GLU A 390 -18.77 -15.42 7.51
C GLU A 390 -18.60 -16.94 7.49
N MET A 391 -17.57 -17.43 6.80
CA MET A 391 -17.24 -18.87 6.79
C MET A 391 -16.83 -19.35 8.19
N TRP A 392 -16.08 -18.55 8.95
CA TRP A 392 -15.78 -18.84 10.35
C TRP A 392 -17.05 -18.95 11.18
N ASN A 393 -17.88 -17.90 11.21
CA ASN A 393 -19.06 -17.86 12.06
C ASN A 393 -20.03 -19.04 11.79
N LYS A 394 -20.13 -19.47 10.53
CA LYS A 394 -20.94 -20.65 10.13
C LYS A 394 -20.41 -21.97 10.68
N ASN A 395 -19.11 -22.09 10.93
CA ASN A 395 -18.46 -23.36 11.26
C ASN A 395 -17.83 -23.41 12.66
N ALA A 396 -17.60 -22.26 13.30
CA ALA A 396 -16.65 -22.10 14.40
C ALA A 396 -17.13 -21.16 15.52
N GLY A 397 -18.36 -20.62 15.42
CA GLY A 397 -18.89 -19.67 16.40
C GLY A 397 -18.24 -18.28 16.32
N ASP A 398 -18.42 -17.48 17.37
CA ASP A 398 -17.93 -16.10 17.40
C ASP A 398 -16.43 -16.01 17.74
N PHE A 399 -15.80 -14.91 17.28
CA PHE A 399 -14.44 -14.55 17.67
C PHE A 399 -14.36 -14.16 19.15
N ASP A 400 -13.28 -14.56 19.81
CA ASP A 400 -13.02 -14.10 21.16
C ASP A 400 -12.41 -12.68 21.17
N LYS A 401 -12.19 -12.15 22.37
CA LYS A 401 -11.61 -10.82 22.57
C LYS A 401 -10.21 -10.69 21.97
N GLU A 402 -9.38 -11.71 22.14
CA GLU A 402 -7.98 -11.68 21.71
C GLU A 402 -7.89 -11.76 20.19
N ASP A 403 -8.79 -12.53 19.56
CA ASP A 403 -8.96 -12.55 18.10
C ASP A 403 -9.27 -11.15 17.56
N LEU A 404 -10.29 -10.47 18.11
CA LEU A 404 -10.66 -9.10 17.71
C LEU A 404 -9.51 -8.10 17.90
N LYS A 405 -8.77 -8.18 19.02
CA LYS A 405 -7.58 -7.36 19.24
C LYS A 405 -6.52 -7.58 18.14
N ASN A 406 -6.24 -8.84 17.80
CA ASN A 406 -5.27 -9.17 16.76
C ASN A 406 -5.72 -8.65 15.39
N PHE A 407 -7.01 -8.77 15.07
CA PHE A 407 -7.57 -8.24 13.83
C PHE A 407 -7.47 -6.71 13.76
N ILE A 408 -7.73 -5.99 14.85
CA ILE A 408 -7.58 -4.52 14.90
C ILE A 408 -6.13 -4.12 14.59
N LEU A 409 -5.15 -4.76 15.24
CA LEU A 409 -3.73 -4.46 15.03
C LEU A 409 -3.30 -4.76 13.59
N LEU A 410 -3.77 -5.87 13.03
CA LEU A 410 -3.45 -6.26 11.65
C LEU A 410 -4.18 -5.41 10.62
N ALA A 411 -5.44 -5.02 10.85
CA ALA A 411 -6.18 -4.11 9.98
C ALA A 411 -5.54 -2.72 9.96
N ALA A 412 -5.10 -2.24 11.13
CA ALA A 412 -4.32 -1.02 11.23
C ALA A 412 -3.02 -1.13 10.44
N LYS A 413 -2.28 -2.24 10.59
CA LYS A 413 -1.09 -2.52 9.78
C LYS A 413 -1.42 -2.56 8.29
N GLY A 414 -2.49 -3.25 7.89
CA GLY A 414 -2.95 -3.36 6.49
C GLY A 414 -3.33 -2.02 5.88
N GLY A 415 -3.67 -1.03 6.72
CA GLY A 415 -3.92 0.33 6.30
C GLY A 415 -5.30 0.52 5.69
N ASN A 416 -6.27 -0.37 5.97
CA ASN A 416 -7.67 -0.21 5.60
C ASN A 416 -8.44 0.46 6.75
N SER A 417 -8.77 1.74 6.57
CA SER A 417 -9.40 2.59 7.58
C SER A 417 -10.83 2.16 7.90
N VAL A 418 -11.57 1.70 6.88
CA VAL A 418 -12.94 1.20 7.03
C VAL A 418 -12.95 -0.08 7.86
N LEU A 419 -12.14 -1.07 7.46
CA LEU A 419 -12.00 -2.33 8.21
C LEU A 419 -11.52 -2.08 9.66
N LEU A 420 -10.55 -1.19 9.84
CA LEU A 420 -10.05 -0.83 11.16
C LEU A 420 -11.15 -0.21 12.04
N GLN A 421 -11.94 0.73 11.49
CA GLN A 421 -13.00 1.40 12.23
C GLN A 421 -14.10 0.40 12.63
N GLU A 422 -14.55 -0.45 11.70
CA GLU A 422 -15.56 -1.50 11.97
C GLU A 422 -15.12 -2.45 13.09
N LEU A 423 -13.86 -2.89 13.08
CA LEU A 423 -13.33 -3.77 14.13
C LEU A 423 -13.22 -3.07 15.49
N ILE A 424 -12.85 -1.79 15.51
CA ILE A 424 -12.80 -0.99 16.74
C ILE A 424 -14.21 -0.79 17.31
N ASP A 425 -15.18 -0.48 16.45
CA ASP A 425 -16.57 -0.28 16.87
C ASP A 425 -17.15 -1.57 17.45
N LYS A 426 -16.96 -2.71 16.77
CA LYS A 426 -17.35 -4.04 17.28
C LYS A 426 -16.68 -4.38 18.62
N TYR A 427 -15.42 -3.99 18.81
CA TYR A 427 -14.71 -4.21 20.07
C TYR A 427 -15.24 -3.35 21.22
N TYR A 428 -15.67 -2.11 20.95
CA TYR A 428 -16.29 -1.24 21.97
C TYR A 428 -17.72 -1.61 22.32
N GLU A 429 -18.49 -2.19 21.39
CA GLU A 429 -19.80 -2.76 21.71
C GLU A 429 -19.70 -3.85 22.80
N SER A 430 -18.53 -4.48 22.93
CA SER A 430 -18.23 -5.44 23.99
C SER A 430 -17.85 -4.78 25.34
N ASN A 431 -17.95 -3.46 25.45
CA ASN A 431 -17.70 -2.64 26.64
C ASN A 431 -16.27 -2.77 27.21
N MET A 432 -15.27 -2.80 26.31
CA MET A 432 -13.86 -3.05 26.62
C MET A 432 -12.95 -1.87 26.28
N THR A 433 -11.76 -1.84 26.90
CA THR A 433 -10.65 -0.96 26.51
C THR A 433 -9.65 -1.70 25.62
N LEU A 434 -9.19 -1.03 24.57
CA LEU A 434 -8.23 -1.54 23.59
C LEU A 434 -6.81 -1.31 24.06
N TYR A 435 -6.50 -0.14 24.64
CA TYR A 435 -5.13 0.18 25.01
C TYR A 435 -4.81 -0.29 26.43
N ASP A 436 -4.10 -1.41 26.52
CA ASP A 436 -3.28 -1.77 27.69
C ASP A 436 -1.80 -1.37 27.45
N LYS A 437 -0.91 -1.66 28.40
CA LYS A 437 0.53 -1.31 28.25
C LYS A 437 1.18 -2.05 27.07
N ASP A 438 0.72 -3.25 26.75
CA ASP A 438 1.30 -4.10 25.70
C ASP A 438 0.89 -3.61 24.31
N ILE A 439 -0.35 -3.14 24.17
CA ILE A 439 -0.89 -2.62 22.90
C ILE A 439 -0.31 -1.25 22.55
N GLN A 440 -0.04 -0.40 23.54
CA GLN A 440 0.52 0.94 23.28
C GLN A 440 1.88 0.87 22.54
N GLY A 441 2.77 -0.05 22.94
CA GLY A 441 4.06 -0.24 22.26
C GLY A 441 3.92 -0.77 20.82
N LYS A 442 2.91 -1.62 20.56
CA LYS A 442 2.61 -2.13 19.22
C LYS A 442 2.08 -1.02 18.30
N VAL A 443 1.28 -0.10 18.84
CA VAL A 443 0.67 1.00 18.06
C VAL A 443 1.71 2.00 17.56
N ASP A 444 2.76 2.28 18.32
CA ASP A 444 3.89 3.10 17.82
C ASP A 444 4.53 2.49 16.58
N GLY A 445 4.80 1.17 16.61
CA GLY A 445 5.34 0.43 15.46
C GLY A 445 4.40 0.43 14.25
N ILE A 446 3.09 0.33 14.49
CA ILE A 446 2.08 0.41 13.43
C ILE A 446 2.03 1.81 12.81
N ILE A 447 2.05 2.87 13.61
CA ILE A 447 2.09 4.25 13.11
C ILE A 447 3.34 4.48 12.26
N HIS A 448 4.49 3.94 12.66
CA HIS A 448 5.71 3.98 11.86
C HIS A 448 5.55 3.30 10.50
N GLU A 449 4.93 2.13 10.45
CA GLU A 449 4.66 1.42 9.21
C GLU A 449 3.66 2.18 8.32
N LEU A 450 2.61 2.76 8.91
CA LEU A 450 1.61 3.57 8.21
C LEU A 450 2.23 4.84 7.59
N ILE A 451 3.13 5.52 8.32
CA ILE A 451 3.92 6.63 7.78
C ILE A 451 4.78 6.15 6.61
N SER A 452 5.43 4.98 6.76
CA SER A 452 6.24 4.37 5.71
C SER A 452 5.43 3.97 4.46
N LYS A 453 4.15 3.59 4.61
CA LYS A 453 3.22 3.37 3.48
C LYS A 453 2.81 4.69 2.84
N GLY A 454 2.34 5.66 3.62
CA GLY A 454 2.11 7.02 3.13
C GLY A 454 0.85 7.19 2.27
N SER A 455 -0.06 6.22 2.19
CA SER A 455 -1.30 6.38 1.44
C SER A 455 -2.28 7.32 2.18
N PRO A 456 -3.28 7.90 1.48
CA PRO A 456 -4.34 8.68 2.13
C PRO A 456 -5.04 7.91 3.24
N ASP A 457 -5.37 6.64 2.99
CA ASP A 457 -6.01 5.78 4.00
C ASP A 457 -5.10 5.46 5.18
N SER A 458 -3.78 5.33 4.97
CA SER A 458 -2.85 5.20 6.10
C SER A 458 -2.89 6.44 7.01
N ALA A 459 -3.12 7.62 6.46
CA ALA A 459 -3.31 8.83 7.26
C ALA A 459 -4.62 8.78 8.05
N VAL A 460 -5.70 8.27 7.45
CA VAL A 460 -6.99 8.05 8.14
C VAL A 460 -6.85 6.98 9.24
N CYS A 461 -6.14 5.88 8.99
CA CYS A 461 -5.87 4.86 10.01
C CYS A 461 -5.13 5.47 11.22
N ILE A 462 -4.15 6.35 10.99
CA ILE A 462 -3.47 7.07 12.07
C ILE A 462 -4.49 7.90 12.86
N GLU A 463 -5.38 8.63 12.20
CA GLU A 463 -6.42 9.41 12.89
C GLU A 463 -7.36 8.51 13.71
N VAL A 464 -7.80 7.39 13.15
CA VAL A 464 -8.62 6.40 13.84
C VAL A 464 -7.91 5.90 15.11
N LEU A 465 -6.63 5.52 15.01
CA LEU A 465 -5.84 5.07 16.18
C LEU A 465 -5.68 6.18 17.23
N LEU A 466 -5.37 7.41 16.81
CA LEU A 466 -5.19 8.54 17.74
C LEU A 466 -6.51 8.94 18.42
N ASN A 467 -7.63 8.91 17.69
CA ASN A 467 -8.95 9.16 18.24
C ASN A 467 -9.34 8.07 19.24
N THR A 468 -9.01 6.81 18.94
CA THR A 468 -9.26 5.66 19.83
C THR A 468 -8.43 5.78 21.11
N LEU A 469 -7.15 6.16 21.01
CA LEU A 469 -6.31 6.52 22.17
C LEU A 469 -6.95 7.62 23.02
N SER A 470 -7.41 8.70 22.37
CA SER A 470 -8.01 9.85 23.06
C SER A 470 -9.33 9.50 23.75
N LYS A 471 -10.17 8.64 23.16
CA LYS A 471 -11.41 8.15 23.77
C LYS A 471 -11.14 7.40 25.07
N GLU A 472 -10.01 6.72 25.18
CA GLU A 472 -9.58 6.01 26.39
C GLU A 472 -8.78 6.88 27.38
N GLY A 473 -8.80 8.20 27.19
CA GLY A 473 -8.08 9.15 28.06
C GLY A 473 -6.56 9.08 27.94
N LYS A 474 -6.04 8.47 26.87
CA LYS A 474 -4.60 8.41 26.57
C LYS A 474 -4.23 9.45 25.51
N SER A 475 -2.98 9.86 25.50
CA SER A 475 -2.43 10.78 24.51
C SER A 475 -1.00 10.43 24.16
N ILE A 476 -0.59 10.72 22.92
CA ILE A 476 0.82 10.72 22.54
C ILE A 476 1.50 12.00 23.04
N ASP A 477 2.74 11.88 23.50
CA ASP A 477 3.54 13.01 23.97
C ASP A 477 4.28 13.75 22.83
N ASP A 478 4.88 14.89 23.17
CA ASP A 478 5.66 15.71 22.23
C ASP A 478 6.82 14.93 21.58
N ARG A 479 7.41 13.96 22.30
CA ARG A 479 8.54 13.17 21.81
C ARG A 479 8.08 12.18 20.74
N GLN A 480 6.97 11.49 20.97
CA GLN A 480 6.34 10.59 19.99
C GLN A 480 5.91 11.37 18.75
N ARG A 481 5.25 12.52 18.91
CA ARG A 481 4.88 13.40 17.79
C ARG A 481 6.10 13.83 16.97
N ALA A 482 7.17 14.25 17.64
CA ALA A 482 8.40 14.65 16.95
C ALA A 482 9.05 13.47 16.20
N ASP A 483 9.06 12.27 16.77
CA ASP A 483 9.56 11.07 16.06
C ASP A 483 8.75 10.78 14.79
N TYR A 484 7.41 10.78 14.88
CA TYR A 484 6.53 10.56 13.74
C TYR A 484 6.71 11.63 12.65
N ILE A 485 6.80 12.91 13.04
CA ILE A 485 7.07 14.02 12.10
C ILE A 485 8.43 13.84 11.44
N SER A 486 9.47 13.45 12.18
CA SER A 486 10.80 13.22 11.62
C SER A 486 10.80 12.10 10.59
N ARG A 487 10.10 10.98 10.86
CA ARG A 487 9.95 9.88 9.90
C ARG A 487 9.18 10.31 8.64
N ALA A 488 8.07 11.01 8.82
CA ALA A 488 7.27 11.52 7.70
C ALA A 488 8.05 12.55 6.87
N PHE A 489 8.88 13.38 7.51
CA PHE A 489 9.77 14.34 6.86
C PHE A 489 10.85 13.65 6.04
N GLU A 490 11.54 12.64 6.60
CA GLU A 490 12.55 11.87 5.86
C GLU A 490 11.95 11.08 4.70
N ALA A 491 10.71 10.60 4.83
CA ALA A 491 9.94 9.98 3.76
C ALA A 491 9.30 10.99 2.78
N ASN A 492 9.45 12.29 3.01
CA ASN A 492 8.89 13.38 2.23
C ASN A 492 7.35 13.30 2.05
N LYS A 493 6.63 13.07 3.15
CA LYS A 493 5.17 12.88 3.20
C LYS A 493 4.49 14.02 3.97
N PRO A 494 4.23 15.18 3.34
CA PRO A 494 3.69 16.35 4.02
C PRO A 494 2.30 16.11 4.62
N HIS A 495 1.42 15.38 3.95
CA HIS A 495 0.07 15.03 4.44
C HIS A 495 0.10 14.16 5.71
N MET A 496 1.19 13.44 5.97
CA MET A 496 1.37 12.70 7.22
C MET A 496 1.80 13.62 8.37
N ILE A 497 2.66 14.61 8.08
CA ILE A 497 3.13 15.58 9.08
C ILE A 497 1.96 16.42 9.63
N GLU A 498 1.01 16.80 8.77
CA GLU A 498 -0.18 17.57 9.14
C GLU A 498 -0.98 16.96 10.31
N ARG A 499 -0.92 15.63 10.48
CA ARG A 499 -1.63 14.90 11.55
C ARG A 499 -0.99 15.11 12.92
N PHE A 500 0.29 15.44 12.97
CA PHE A 500 1.06 15.52 14.21
C PHE A 500 1.48 16.95 14.56
N ILE A 501 1.59 17.84 13.56
CA ILE A 501 2.21 19.17 13.68
C ILE A 501 1.53 20.10 14.68
N LYS A 502 0.21 19.97 14.91
CA LYS A 502 -0.52 20.81 15.87
C LYS A 502 -0.16 20.52 17.33
N GLY A 503 0.43 19.37 17.61
CA GLY A 503 0.74 18.93 18.98
C GLY A 503 2.20 19.05 19.36
N ILE A 504 3.05 19.72 18.56
CA ILE A 504 4.46 19.97 18.92
C ILE A 504 4.67 21.42 19.31
N SER A 505 5.66 21.67 20.16
CA SER A 505 6.10 23.02 20.53
C SER A 505 6.63 23.83 19.35
N ASP A 506 6.53 25.16 19.45
CA ASP A 506 7.10 26.10 18.47
C ASP A 506 8.62 25.88 18.29
N GLU A 507 9.34 25.51 19.36
CA GLU A 507 10.75 25.11 19.30
C GLU A 507 10.97 23.95 18.33
N LYS A 508 10.23 22.85 18.52
CA LYS A 508 10.37 21.65 17.70
C LYS A 508 9.94 21.92 16.27
N ARG A 509 8.90 22.73 16.09
CA ARG A 509 8.44 23.15 14.76
C ARG A 509 9.51 23.97 14.04
N LEU A 510 10.19 24.88 14.74
CA LEU A 510 11.31 25.65 14.20
C LEU A 510 12.51 24.75 13.84
N GLU A 511 12.83 23.73 14.65
CA GLU A 511 13.86 22.74 14.31
C GLU A 511 13.55 22.02 12.98
N PHE A 512 12.31 21.60 12.76
CA PHE A 512 11.89 20.98 11.50
C PHE A 512 11.88 21.96 10.33
N LEU A 513 11.46 23.21 10.55
CA LEU A 513 11.56 24.27 9.55
C LEU A 513 13.00 24.48 9.09
N ILE A 514 13.95 24.56 10.01
CA ILE A 514 15.38 24.69 9.68
C ILE A 514 15.87 23.51 8.85
N ARG A 515 15.46 22.28 9.20
CA ARG A 515 15.77 21.08 8.39
C ARG A 515 15.19 21.17 6.99
N ALA A 516 13.95 21.64 6.84
CA ALA A 516 13.29 21.82 5.54
C ALA A 516 14.00 22.88 4.68
N ILE A 517 14.44 23.98 5.29
CA ILE A 517 15.22 25.04 4.62
C ILE A 517 16.59 24.49 4.18
N LYS A 518 17.30 23.74 5.05
CA LYS A 518 18.59 23.12 4.73
C LYS A 518 18.49 22.12 3.56
N LYS A 519 17.39 21.39 3.48
CA LYS A 519 17.10 20.45 2.37
C LYS A 519 16.49 21.12 1.14
N ASP A 520 16.21 22.43 1.21
CA ASP A 520 15.61 23.22 0.13
C ASP A 520 14.30 22.61 -0.40
N GLN A 521 13.36 22.34 0.51
CA GLN A 521 12.05 21.74 0.22
C GLN A 521 10.91 22.75 0.42
N PRO A 522 10.50 23.52 -0.62
CA PRO A 522 9.52 24.60 -0.52
C PRO A 522 8.21 24.22 0.18
N HIS A 523 7.63 23.07 -0.18
CA HIS A 523 6.37 22.57 0.40
C HIS A 523 6.48 22.21 1.88
N MET A 524 7.61 21.65 2.32
CA MET A 524 7.86 21.38 3.74
C MET A 524 8.10 22.67 4.51
N VAL A 525 8.80 23.64 3.90
CA VAL A 525 8.99 24.97 4.47
C VAL A 525 7.65 25.65 4.68
N GLU A 526 6.77 25.66 3.67
CA GLU A 526 5.41 26.20 3.79
C GLU A 526 4.60 25.51 4.90
N LEU A 527 4.65 24.17 4.95
CA LEU A 527 3.96 23.37 5.96
C LEU A 527 4.42 23.70 7.40
N PHE A 528 5.73 23.78 7.63
CA PHE A 528 6.26 24.07 8.97
C PHE A 528 6.12 25.55 9.36
N ILE A 529 6.03 26.47 8.39
CA ILE A 529 5.79 27.89 8.65
C ILE A 529 4.32 28.18 8.96
N LYS A 530 3.39 27.45 8.37
CA LYS A 530 1.94 27.65 8.58
C LYS A 530 1.63 27.76 10.08
N ASP A 531 0.96 28.80 10.56
CA ASP A 531 0.66 28.99 12.00
C ASP A 531 1.88 29.16 12.95
N LEU A 532 3.12 29.17 12.45
CA LEU A 532 4.30 29.52 13.26
C LEU A 532 4.32 31.04 13.50
N PRO A 533 4.58 31.53 14.73
CA PRO A 533 4.69 32.95 14.99
C PRO A 533 5.72 33.63 14.07
N LYS A 534 5.29 34.59 13.25
CA LYS A 534 6.13 35.26 12.23
C LYS A 534 7.45 35.81 12.78
N GLY A 535 7.45 36.27 14.03
CA GLY A 535 8.66 36.77 14.69
C GLY A 535 9.77 35.73 14.83
N LEU A 536 9.44 34.44 14.93
CA LEU A 536 10.40 33.34 15.00
C LEU A 536 11.20 33.17 13.71
N LEU A 537 10.65 33.53 12.55
CA LEU A 537 11.37 33.47 11.28
C LEU A 537 12.59 34.40 11.27
N ASN A 538 12.50 35.52 11.99
CA ASN A 538 13.62 36.47 12.11
C ASN A 538 14.72 36.02 13.09
N THR A 539 14.55 34.86 13.72
CA THR A 539 15.62 34.19 14.47
C THR A 539 16.49 33.31 13.58
N ILE A 540 16.04 32.97 12.37
CA ILE A 540 16.76 32.16 11.40
C ILE A 540 17.80 33.05 10.70
N SER A 541 19.02 32.55 10.58
CA SER A 541 20.12 33.19 9.84
C SER A 541 20.54 32.32 8.66
N LEU A 542 20.63 32.92 7.47
CA LEU A 542 21.08 32.27 6.24
C LEU A 542 22.39 32.90 5.80
N SER A 543 23.39 32.08 5.43
CA SER A 543 24.61 32.61 4.83
C SER A 543 24.35 33.09 3.40
N LEU A 544 25.17 34.02 2.91
CA LEU A 544 25.04 34.50 1.53
C LEU A 544 25.24 33.38 0.48
N PRO A 545 26.19 32.42 0.67
CA PRO A 545 26.28 31.24 -0.18
C PRO A 545 25.03 30.34 -0.13
N ALA A 546 24.39 30.18 1.03
CA ALA A 546 23.15 29.41 1.14
C ALA A 546 22.02 30.04 0.32
N ILE A 547 21.83 31.36 0.44
CA ILE A 547 20.83 32.10 -0.33
C ILE A 547 21.11 32.02 -1.83
N GLU A 548 22.38 32.06 -2.24
CA GLU A 548 22.77 31.91 -3.65
C GLU A 548 22.52 30.51 -4.21
N LYS A 549 22.52 29.45 -3.39
CA LYS A 549 22.26 28.08 -3.86
C LYS A 549 20.78 27.68 -3.76
N MET A 550 20.06 28.21 -2.77
CA MET A 550 18.67 27.84 -2.44
C MET A 550 17.66 28.17 -3.53
N ASN A 551 16.61 27.38 -3.68
CA ASN A 551 15.53 27.61 -4.62
C ASN A 551 14.87 28.98 -4.35
N GLY A 552 14.62 29.73 -5.42
CA GLY A 552 13.93 31.02 -5.34
C GLY A 552 12.52 30.92 -4.75
N GLU A 553 11.84 29.78 -4.91
CA GLU A 553 10.54 29.52 -4.29
C GLU A 553 10.62 29.43 -2.77
N THR A 554 11.61 28.71 -2.21
CA THR A 554 11.87 28.64 -0.77
C THR A 554 12.07 30.05 -0.19
N LEU A 555 12.87 30.88 -0.86
CA LEU A 555 13.15 32.25 -0.45
C LEU A 555 11.91 33.14 -0.49
N LYS A 556 11.07 32.99 -1.52
CA LYS A 556 9.77 33.70 -1.64
C LYS A 556 8.81 33.29 -0.52
N ILE A 557 8.73 32.00 -0.19
CA ILE A 557 7.89 31.50 0.91
C ILE A 557 8.34 32.10 2.24
N LEU A 558 9.65 32.12 2.51
CA LEU A 558 10.21 32.72 3.72
C LEU A 558 9.88 34.23 3.82
N GLU A 559 10.09 34.99 2.74
CA GLU A 559 9.81 36.43 2.69
C GLU A 559 8.32 36.72 2.91
N LYS A 560 7.44 36.05 2.14
CA LYS A 560 5.98 36.20 2.21
C LYS A 560 5.44 35.95 3.62
N ASN A 561 6.07 35.05 4.37
CA ASN A 561 5.65 34.70 5.72
C ASN A 561 6.30 35.56 6.82
N GLY A 562 7.15 36.52 6.47
CA GLY A 562 7.63 37.56 7.40
C GLY A 562 9.10 37.46 7.80
N MET A 563 9.90 36.64 7.12
CA MET A 563 11.36 36.69 7.23
C MET A 563 11.88 37.97 6.57
N LYS A 564 12.69 38.74 7.31
CA LYS A 564 13.30 39.95 6.79
C LYS A 564 14.69 39.64 6.23
N PHE A 565 14.84 39.83 4.92
CA PHE A 565 16.15 39.84 4.27
C PHE A 565 16.80 41.22 4.37
N THR A 566 18.10 41.22 4.61
CA THR A 566 18.97 42.41 4.52
C THR A 566 19.10 42.86 3.06
N GLU A 567 19.53 44.11 2.86
CA GLU A 567 19.72 44.66 1.51
C GLU A 567 20.73 43.87 0.67
N MET A 568 21.73 43.26 1.31
CA MET A 568 22.73 42.42 0.64
C MET A 568 22.13 41.08 0.19
N GLU A 569 21.27 40.47 1.01
CA GLU A 569 20.57 39.22 0.68
C GLU A 569 19.54 39.46 -0.43
N LYS A 570 18.77 40.54 -0.35
CA LYS A 570 17.84 40.96 -1.41
C LYS A 570 18.54 41.16 -2.75
N ALA A 571 19.75 41.73 -2.75
CA ALA A 571 20.55 41.90 -3.97
C ALA A 571 20.92 40.57 -4.62
N ILE A 572 21.23 39.53 -3.84
CA ILE A 572 21.50 38.17 -4.34
C ILE A 572 20.22 37.53 -4.88
N ILE A 573 19.09 37.70 -4.19
CA ILE A 573 17.77 37.19 -4.61
C ILE A 573 17.31 37.86 -5.92
N ALA A 574 17.51 39.18 -6.06
CA ALA A 574 17.20 39.93 -7.28
C ALA A 574 18.04 39.47 -8.48
N LYS A 575 19.33 39.17 -8.27
CA LYS A 575 20.22 38.62 -9.31
C LYS A 575 19.72 37.26 -9.84
N LYS A 576 19.10 36.43 -9.00
CA LYS A 576 18.46 35.17 -9.42
C LYS A 576 17.21 35.36 -10.27
N SER A 577 16.57 36.52 -10.21
CA SER A 577 15.35 36.85 -10.95
C SER A 577 15.64 37.70 -12.20
N HIS A 578 16.88 37.68 -12.71
CA HIS A 578 17.36 38.46 -13.85
C HIS A 578 17.15 39.99 -13.75
N GLN A 579 17.11 40.54 -12.53
CA GLN A 579 17.04 41.99 -12.32
C GLN A 579 18.45 42.61 -12.21
N PRO A 580 18.67 43.84 -12.75
CA PRO A 580 19.97 44.50 -12.71
C PRO A 580 20.33 44.93 -11.28
N VAL A 581 21.57 44.68 -10.87
CA VAL A 581 22.11 45.04 -9.54
C VAL A 581 23.30 46.00 -9.72
N GLY A 582 23.36 47.08 -8.92
CA GLY A 582 24.40 48.11 -9.02
C GLY A 582 25.83 47.64 -8.69
N LEU A 583 26.84 48.26 -9.33
CA LEU A 583 28.26 47.86 -9.32
C LEU A 583 28.93 47.84 -7.92
N LEU A 584 28.59 48.78 -7.03
CA LEU A 584 29.16 48.83 -5.68
C LEU A 584 28.57 47.73 -4.77
N LEU A 585 27.30 47.37 -4.99
CA LEU A 585 26.60 46.34 -4.23
C LEU A 585 27.09 44.95 -4.60
N SER A 586 27.45 44.71 -5.86
CA SER A 586 28.01 43.43 -6.33
C SER A 586 29.40 43.14 -5.76
N ILE A 587 30.23 44.17 -5.55
CA ILE A 587 31.55 44.05 -4.89
C ILE A 587 31.39 43.74 -3.39
N GLY A 588 30.47 44.42 -2.69
CA GLY A 588 30.17 44.14 -1.29
C GLY A 588 29.63 42.72 -1.07
N VAL A 589 28.74 42.25 -1.95
CA VAL A 589 28.23 40.86 -1.96
C VAL A 589 29.35 39.84 -2.16
N ALA A 590 30.32 40.10 -3.04
CA ALA A 590 31.43 39.18 -3.29
C ALA A 590 32.38 39.04 -2.07
N LEU A 591 32.68 40.15 -1.39
CA LEU A 591 33.52 40.14 -0.18
C LEU A 591 32.85 39.42 1.00
N ALA A 592 31.55 39.63 1.18
CA ALA A 592 30.78 38.97 2.23
C ALA A 592 30.63 37.46 1.96
N LYS A 593 30.40 37.05 0.70
CA LYS A 593 30.41 35.62 0.29
C LYS A 593 31.72 34.92 0.55
N PHE A 594 32.85 35.59 0.28
CA PHE A 594 34.18 35.03 0.56
C PHE A 594 34.39 34.82 2.07
N THR A 595 33.93 35.78 2.89
CA THR A 595 33.99 35.69 4.35
C THR A 595 33.12 34.54 4.89
N ASP A 596 31.90 34.37 4.37
CA ASP A 596 31.00 33.27 4.74
C ASP A 596 31.54 31.91 4.29
N PHE A 597 32.12 31.83 3.09
CA PHE A 597 32.81 30.63 2.60
C PHE A 597 33.97 30.24 3.52
N CYS A 598 34.80 31.19 3.96
CA CYS A 598 35.86 30.91 4.93
C CYS A 598 35.30 30.42 6.27
N LYS A 599 34.19 30.98 6.76
CA LYS A 599 33.51 30.53 7.99
C LYS A 599 32.95 29.11 7.87
N GLU A 600 32.36 28.76 6.72
CA GLU A 600 31.78 27.44 6.47
C GLU A 600 32.87 26.36 6.28
N VAL A 601 33.90 26.64 5.48
CA VAL A 601 34.91 25.65 5.07
C VAL A 601 36.02 25.47 6.10
N LEU A 602 36.49 26.56 6.72
CA LEU A 602 37.63 26.51 7.66
C LEU A 602 37.20 26.29 9.11
N PHE A 603 36.01 26.76 9.49
CA PHE A 603 35.52 26.69 10.87
C PHE A 603 34.32 25.75 11.07
N LYS A 604 33.88 25.04 10.02
CA LYS A 604 32.75 24.09 10.05
C LYS A 604 31.44 24.67 10.59
N ASN A 605 31.21 25.97 10.39
CA ASN A 605 29.94 26.59 10.77
C ASN A 605 28.82 26.15 9.80
N GLU A 606 27.62 25.91 10.33
CA GLU A 606 26.46 25.55 9.51
C GLU A 606 25.94 26.76 8.69
N SER A 607 25.58 26.52 7.42
CA SER A 607 25.12 27.56 6.47
C SER A 607 23.69 28.07 6.70
N VAL A 608 22.91 27.36 7.52
CA VAL A 608 21.57 27.74 8.00
C VAL A 608 21.51 27.46 9.49
N THR A 609 21.26 28.49 10.30
CA THR A 609 21.21 28.39 11.77
C THR A 609 20.05 29.19 12.34
N TYR A 610 19.80 29.09 13.65
CA TYR A 610 18.93 30.03 14.36
C TYR A 610 19.61 30.55 15.63
N ASP A 611 19.29 31.79 15.98
CA ASP A 611 19.80 32.46 17.17
C ASP A 611 18.95 32.08 18.39
N LYS A 612 19.49 31.20 19.23
CA LYS A 612 18.83 30.70 20.44
C LYS A 612 18.51 31.82 21.44
N ASN A 613 19.33 32.87 21.51
CA ASN A 613 19.09 33.98 22.44
C ASN A 613 17.93 34.86 21.95
N LYS A 614 17.90 35.18 20.65
CA LYS A 614 16.75 35.88 20.04
C LYS A 614 15.47 35.07 20.16
N PHE A 615 15.55 33.75 20.00
CA PHE A 615 14.42 32.85 20.21
C PHE A 615 13.85 32.94 21.63
N GLN A 616 14.70 32.82 22.66
CA GLN A 616 14.25 32.90 24.06
C GLN A 616 13.71 34.28 24.44
N ALA A 617 14.33 35.35 23.93
CA ALA A 617 13.85 36.71 24.12
C ALA A 617 12.45 36.89 23.52
N PHE A 618 12.23 36.40 22.29
CA PHE A 618 10.93 36.46 21.62
C PHE A 618 9.87 35.63 22.35
N LYS A 619 10.20 34.40 22.80
CA LYS A 619 9.26 33.57 23.57
C LYS A 619 8.83 34.25 24.87
N SER A 620 9.76 34.88 25.58
CA SER A 620 9.48 35.63 26.81
C SER A 620 8.52 36.80 26.55
N GLN A 621 8.72 37.54 25.46
CA GLN A 621 7.82 38.61 25.02
C GLN A 621 6.42 38.08 24.64
N LEU A 622 6.36 36.94 23.95
CA LEU A 622 5.10 36.36 23.50
C LEU A 622 4.28 35.83 24.68
N ASN A 623 4.95 35.26 25.69
CA ASN A 623 4.33 34.85 26.95
C ASN A 623 3.85 36.04 27.76
N SER A 624 4.61 37.14 27.86
CA SER A 624 4.15 38.34 28.57
C SER A 624 2.92 38.97 27.93
N ILE A 625 2.82 38.97 26.60
CA ILE A 625 1.65 39.45 25.86
C ILE A 625 0.43 38.56 26.11
N LYS A 626 0.59 37.23 26.09
CA LYS A 626 -0.50 36.28 26.40
C LYS A 626 -1.02 36.46 27.83
N THR A 627 -0.12 36.65 28.80
CA THR A 627 -0.49 36.88 30.21
C THR A 627 -1.16 38.24 30.42
N GLN A 628 -0.71 39.29 29.71
CA GLN A 628 -1.37 40.61 29.75
C GLN A 628 -2.78 40.56 29.16
N ASN A 629 -2.99 39.82 28.06
CA ASN A 629 -4.32 39.67 27.46
C ASN A 629 -5.28 38.80 28.30
N SER A 630 -4.78 37.81 29.06
CA SER A 630 -5.62 37.03 29.99
C SER A 630 -5.96 37.80 31.27
N LEU A 631 -5.15 38.78 31.66
CA LEU A 631 -5.43 39.70 32.76
C LEU A 631 -6.41 40.81 32.34
N ALA A 632 -6.28 41.33 31.11
CA ALA A 632 -7.20 42.34 30.57
C ALA A 632 -8.64 41.82 30.33
N ASN A 633 -8.82 40.52 30.12
CA ASN A 633 -10.14 39.89 30.00
C ASN A 633 -10.77 39.51 31.37
N ASN A 634 -10.12 39.82 32.49
CA ASN A 634 -10.57 39.51 33.85
C ASN A 634 -10.68 40.77 34.74
N GLU A 635 -10.74 41.99 34.18
CA GLU A 635 -11.12 43.17 34.97
C GLU A 635 -12.65 43.22 35.18
N PRO A 636 -13.15 43.46 36.41
CA PRO A 636 -14.57 43.56 36.69
C PRO A 636 -15.12 44.86 36.09
N VAL A 637 -16.26 44.76 35.41
CA VAL A 637 -17.07 45.91 34.98
C VAL A 637 -17.43 46.74 36.22
N GLU A 638 -16.85 47.94 36.35
CA GLU A 638 -17.26 48.90 37.38
C GLU A 638 -18.74 49.24 37.19
N ALA A 639 -19.54 48.92 38.20
CA ALA A 639 -20.95 49.25 38.28
C ALA A 639 -21.12 50.76 38.40
N GLN A 640 -21.76 51.38 37.41
CA GLN A 640 -22.34 52.72 37.56
C GLN A 640 -23.49 52.65 38.57
N GLN A 641 -23.26 53.14 39.78
CA GLN A 641 -24.31 53.44 40.76
C GLN A 641 -25.08 54.68 40.32
N ASN A 642 -26.33 54.46 39.91
CA ASN A 642 -27.38 55.48 39.85
C ASN A 642 -27.97 55.64 41.25
N ASP A 643 -27.90 56.85 41.81
CA ASP A 643 -28.77 57.28 42.92
C ASP A 643 -29.08 58.77 42.78
N GLN A 644 -30.24 59.09 42.20
CA GLN A 644 -31.03 60.26 42.58
C GLN A 644 -32.52 59.92 42.47
N VAL A 645 -33.15 59.76 43.62
CA VAL A 645 -34.61 59.72 43.82
C VAL A 645 -35.04 61.09 44.34
N ALA A 646 -36.06 61.71 43.73
CA ALA A 646 -37.26 62.26 44.39
C ALA A 646 -38.08 63.20 43.48
N VAL A 647 -39.23 62.74 42.93
CA VAL A 647 -40.64 62.92 43.38
C VAL A 647 -41.34 64.18 42.81
N TYR A 648 -42.35 64.03 41.93
CA TYR A 648 -43.80 64.25 42.18
C TYR A 648 -44.66 64.20 40.88
N ARG A 649 -45.82 63.52 41.00
CA ARG A 649 -46.99 63.44 40.10
C ARG A 649 -47.59 64.83 39.77
N PRO A 650 -48.49 65.02 38.76
CA PRO A 650 -49.36 64.05 38.06
C PRO A 650 -48.84 63.49 36.74
#